data_AF-A0A7W1SBQ5-F1
#
_entry.id   AF-A0A7W1SBQ5-F1
#
_cell.length_a   1.000
_cell.length_b   1.000
_cell.length_c   1.000
_cell.angle_alpha   90.00
_cell.angle_beta   90.00
_cell.angle_gamma   90.00
#
_symmetry.space_group_name_H-M   'P 1'
#
loop_
_entity.id
_entity.type
_entity.pdbx_description
1 polymer ?
#
loop_
_entity_poly.entity_id
_entity_poly.type
_entity_poly.pdbx_seq_one_letter_code
_entity_poly.pdbx_strand_id
1 'polypeptide(L)'
;MGGDRDRPRPQLKDASSLTEYYRATGTNPSGFVGLQEKLAGFAAFVDAYSSEFRVHRSFFYDAYIVPFPGLKVGIAGFNSAWRCSQVGQDNGRLLIGTDLVDAAAAHLDGCDAKLCLLHHPFDMFAEWNRKQLRRRLARQFQFLFTGHVHDSDVEFLHQIFGNVFVSTSGALNSREAFNFYSIVQIDLAKGTVTSLLRKWYDDRDCFDQETEKAAEGRISYSGFRATNEETAQLIEISEIRGLLHENSGNAQLVNPLEGVAELKLRDVFVEPIIKDRSSFDRDDDDAGTFTVDDLLRNSDNLVFFGQPEFGKSMLLEYAERFILTTDGCFEGKLPARIKFRDLPKNNFKGISHIVRRALGETVTREQAERYLADGRLILLIDDFNDRNVEGHDARCSMLREFYENYPKCRYILTLTEFLSQAFHYEALRWGEGFAAKTYFISSFNTAKIRQLLVKVSSTRSFGVNAMLDQIVFYFQQLQIPVTPLAVTLFLGVLFRDRGKRNIQNEAYLVENYLETVLEKLNPGDRRSELDFRERESFLAHIAFRMLEKRRFEWPRNEFERGKLDYFDHLDEKVPDVHVFEDFFKKGILQEVDGTVSYKFKFWFHFFLAKAMEKDESRKAFLLGQPDYLRYATALGYKAGLSRNDAELLENIRRRSVEALREALRDVAFQNFDQLPVDAALSQFSEQVEKDIVEKNSADEVDARRDALLPQSGAPQKIDSAEECDDLGVLVTLHSDIIRNTREVPPDTKVDNLRDNVSSYVALMWGSLVAFKEFVTAIPEEDAIKLLFRGVPSKKQEVRLKKLVEGSHRLVYQIVPISVICYMTDHLGNPKLSRSVARILDGELGLVERLFHLLLLFRLDPSAAFEGRRIHP
;
A
#
# COMPACT_ATOMS: atom_id res chain seq x y z
N MET A 1 -14.93 -75.53 -44.27
CA MET A 1 -14.54 -75.98 -42.91
C MET A 1 -15.75 -75.86 -42.01
N GLY A 2 -16.34 -76.99 -41.64
CA GLY A 2 -17.40 -77.06 -40.64
C GLY A 2 -16.80 -77.07 -39.24
N GLY A 3 -17.46 -76.38 -38.31
CA GLY A 3 -17.10 -76.37 -36.90
C GLY A 3 -17.93 -75.35 -36.13
N ASP A 4 -18.65 -75.84 -35.11
CA ASP A 4 -19.23 -75.09 -33.99
C ASP A 4 -20.57 -74.34 -34.19
N ARG A 5 -21.58 -75.03 -34.76
CA ARG A 5 -22.99 -74.57 -34.65
C ARG A 5 -23.80 -75.22 -33.51
N ASP A 6 -23.26 -76.21 -32.79
CA ASP A 6 -24.03 -77.03 -31.82
C ASP A 6 -23.59 -76.92 -30.36
N ARG A 7 -22.69 -75.99 -29.99
CA ARG A 7 -22.55 -75.62 -28.57
C ARG A 7 -23.68 -74.66 -28.21
N PRO A 8 -24.46 -74.89 -27.13
CA PRO A 8 -25.42 -73.90 -26.65
C PRO A 8 -24.65 -72.60 -26.37
N ARG A 9 -24.93 -71.55 -27.15
CA ARG A 9 -24.33 -70.25 -26.93
C ARG A 9 -24.72 -69.80 -25.51
N PRO A 10 -23.78 -69.36 -24.67
CA PRO A 10 -24.10 -68.94 -23.31
C PRO A 10 -25.17 -67.85 -23.37
N GLN A 11 -26.31 -68.10 -22.74
CA GLN A 11 -27.37 -67.10 -22.64
C GLN A 11 -26.99 -66.11 -21.53
N LEU A 12 -26.53 -64.93 -21.93
CA LEU A 12 -26.22 -63.81 -21.04
C LEU A 12 -27.54 -63.22 -20.52
N LYS A 13 -27.97 -63.64 -19.32
CA LYS A 13 -29.27 -63.28 -18.73
C LYS A 13 -29.14 -62.25 -17.61
N ASP A 14 -27.99 -62.19 -16.96
CA ASP A 14 -27.74 -61.40 -15.76
C ASP A 14 -26.26 -61.03 -15.63
N ALA A 15 -25.92 -60.28 -14.58
CA ALA A 15 -24.55 -59.85 -14.32
C ALA A 15 -23.60 -61.03 -14.06
N SER A 16 -24.06 -62.09 -13.39
CA SER A 16 -23.24 -63.25 -13.04
C SER A 16 -22.81 -64.03 -14.28
N SER A 17 -23.76 -64.37 -15.15
CA SER A 17 -23.50 -65.04 -16.44
C SER A 17 -22.62 -64.20 -17.37
N LEU A 18 -22.74 -62.87 -17.31
CA LEU A 18 -21.87 -61.96 -18.04
C LEU A 18 -20.43 -61.94 -17.49
N THR A 19 -20.27 -61.92 -16.18
CA THR A 19 -18.95 -62.01 -15.53
C THR A 19 -18.27 -63.35 -15.81
N GLU A 20 -18.99 -64.46 -15.70
CA GLU A 20 -18.47 -65.80 -16.02
C GLU A 20 -18.01 -65.87 -17.47
N TYR A 21 -18.80 -65.30 -18.40
CA TYR A 21 -18.44 -65.22 -19.80
C TYR A 21 -17.09 -64.51 -20.00
N TYR A 22 -16.93 -63.30 -19.45
CA TYR A 22 -15.69 -62.54 -19.60
C TYR A 22 -14.48 -63.25 -18.98
N ARG A 23 -14.64 -63.87 -17.81
CA ARG A 23 -13.57 -64.64 -17.16
C ARG A 23 -13.17 -65.87 -17.98
N ALA A 24 -14.14 -66.55 -18.58
CA ALA A 24 -13.90 -67.73 -19.42
C ALA A 24 -13.25 -67.39 -20.77
N THR A 25 -13.55 -66.22 -21.34
CA THR A 25 -13.06 -65.83 -22.68
C THR A 25 -11.67 -65.20 -22.70
N GLY A 26 -11.14 -64.75 -21.57
CA GLY A 26 -9.81 -64.12 -21.49
C GLY A 26 -9.71 -62.80 -22.28
N THR A 27 -8.50 -62.43 -22.69
CA THR A 27 -8.20 -61.14 -23.36
C THR A 27 -8.67 -61.06 -24.81
N ASN A 28 -8.91 -62.20 -25.46
CA ASN A 28 -9.33 -62.26 -26.86
C ASN A 28 -10.35 -63.41 -27.07
N PRO A 29 -11.66 -63.14 -26.98
CA PRO A 29 -12.70 -64.16 -27.13
C PRO A 29 -12.68 -64.78 -28.53
N SER A 30 -12.77 -66.11 -28.61
CA SER A 30 -13.01 -66.81 -29.87
C SER A 30 -14.44 -66.56 -30.38
N GLY A 31 -14.60 -66.32 -31.69
CA GLY A 31 -15.92 -66.14 -32.33
C GLY A 31 -16.28 -64.70 -32.75
N PHE A 32 -15.42 -63.71 -32.54
CA PHE A 32 -15.64 -62.31 -32.96
C PHE A 32 -14.76 -61.82 -34.11
N VAL A 33 -14.18 -62.74 -34.90
CA VAL A 33 -13.25 -62.41 -35.99
C VAL A 33 -13.81 -61.34 -36.94
N GLY A 34 -15.07 -61.47 -37.36
CA GLY A 34 -15.68 -60.48 -38.26
C GLY A 34 -15.89 -59.09 -37.63
N LEU A 35 -16.02 -58.99 -36.31
CA LEU A 35 -16.04 -57.68 -35.64
C LEU A 35 -14.62 -57.12 -35.47
N GLN A 36 -13.64 -57.97 -35.16
CA GLN A 36 -12.23 -57.59 -35.08
C GLN A 36 -11.74 -57.03 -36.43
N GLU A 37 -12.14 -57.64 -37.55
CA GLU A 37 -11.86 -57.13 -38.90
C GLU A 37 -12.50 -55.76 -39.14
N LYS A 38 -13.75 -55.55 -38.74
CA LYS A 38 -14.43 -54.24 -38.85
C LYS A 38 -13.76 -53.15 -38.01
N LEU A 39 -13.26 -53.51 -36.83
CA LEU A 39 -12.57 -52.61 -35.92
C LEU A 39 -11.07 -52.48 -36.22
N ALA A 40 -10.52 -53.22 -37.18
CA ALA A 40 -9.09 -53.24 -37.46
C ALA A 40 -8.55 -51.85 -37.84
N GLY A 41 -9.29 -51.08 -38.62
CA GLY A 41 -8.92 -49.70 -38.96
C GLY A 41 -8.88 -48.78 -37.75
N PHE A 42 -9.87 -48.89 -36.86
CA PHE A 42 -9.89 -48.13 -35.60
C PHE A 42 -8.75 -48.57 -34.67
N ALA A 43 -8.50 -49.87 -34.55
CA ALA A 43 -7.40 -50.42 -33.78
C ALA A 43 -6.04 -49.91 -34.29
N ALA A 44 -5.82 -49.90 -35.62
CA ALA A 44 -4.61 -49.36 -36.24
C ALA A 44 -4.46 -47.86 -36.00
N PHE A 45 -5.56 -47.09 -36.07
CA PHE A 45 -5.57 -45.67 -35.73
C PHE A 45 -5.15 -45.45 -34.27
N VAL A 46 -5.79 -46.13 -33.32
CA VAL A 46 -5.43 -46.02 -31.89
C VAL A 46 -3.97 -46.42 -31.65
N ASP A 47 -3.50 -47.50 -32.28
CA ASP A 47 -2.12 -47.97 -32.15
C ASP A 47 -1.09 -46.95 -32.66
N ALA A 48 -1.43 -46.17 -33.69
CA ALA A 48 -0.56 -45.14 -34.25
C ALA A 48 -0.39 -43.92 -33.31
N TYR A 49 -1.36 -43.62 -32.45
CA TYR A 49 -1.36 -42.40 -31.63
C TYR A 49 -1.11 -42.61 -30.13
N SER A 50 -1.42 -43.79 -29.57
CA SER A 50 -1.40 -43.98 -28.11
C SER A 50 -0.69 -45.24 -27.62
N SER A 51 0.00 -45.96 -28.51
CA SER A 51 0.63 -47.24 -28.17
C SER A 51 1.69 -47.14 -27.07
N GLU A 52 2.44 -46.04 -27.02
CA GLU A 52 3.50 -45.81 -26.03
C GLU A 52 2.99 -45.64 -24.59
N PHE A 53 1.75 -45.14 -24.42
CA PHE A 53 1.15 -44.89 -23.11
C PHE A 53 0.32 -46.07 -22.59
N ARG A 54 0.16 -47.11 -23.40
CA ARG A 54 -0.75 -48.22 -23.11
C ARG A 54 -0.15 -49.17 -22.07
N VAL A 55 -0.92 -49.42 -21.02
CA VAL A 55 -0.55 -50.36 -19.94
C VAL A 55 -1.34 -51.67 -20.00
N HIS A 56 -2.49 -51.68 -20.68
CA HIS A 56 -3.30 -52.88 -20.88
C HIS A 56 -4.04 -52.85 -22.22
N ARG A 57 -4.23 -54.03 -22.83
CA ARG A 57 -5.08 -54.22 -24.01
C ARG A 57 -5.84 -55.54 -23.92
N SER A 58 -7.13 -55.47 -24.23
CA SER A 58 -7.98 -56.62 -24.43
C SER A 58 -9.03 -56.32 -25.50
N PHE A 59 -9.79 -57.32 -25.91
CA PHE A 59 -10.93 -57.11 -26.80
C PHE A 59 -12.02 -56.21 -26.18
N PHE A 60 -12.11 -56.16 -24.85
CA PHE A 60 -13.19 -55.48 -24.14
C PHE A 60 -12.81 -54.06 -23.66
N TYR A 61 -11.54 -53.82 -23.37
CA TYR A 61 -11.05 -52.51 -22.97
C TYR A 61 -9.54 -52.37 -23.16
N ASP A 62 -9.12 -51.13 -23.34
CA ASP A 62 -7.73 -50.70 -23.30
C ASP A 62 -7.53 -49.72 -22.14
N ALA A 63 -6.33 -49.72 -21.55
CA ALA A 63 -5.98 -48.79 -20.49
C ALA A 63 -4.63 -48.12 -20.78
N TYR A 64 -4.55 -46.81 -20.49
CA TYR A 64 -3.41 -45.95 -20.79
C TYR A 64 -3.05 -45.09 -19.57
N ILE A 65 -1.76 -44.83 -19.38
CA ILE A 65 -1.26 -43.86 -18.42
C ILE A 65 -0.43 -42.83 -19.19
N VAL A 66 -0.93 -41.60 -19.23
CA VAL A 66 -0.29 -40.48 -19.92
C VAL A 66 0.40 -39.59 -18.89
N PRO A 67 1.74 -39.46 -18.94
CA PRO A 67 2.47 -38.56 -18.05
C PRO A 67 2.43 -37.12 -18.58
N PHE A 68 2.13 -36.20 -17.68
CA PHE A 68 2.29 -34.76 -17.85
C PHE A 68 3.28 -34.23 -16.78
N PRO A 69 3.85 -33.04 -16.95
CA PRO A 69 4.69 -32.45 -15.90
C PRO A 69 3.93 -32.36 -14.57
N GLY A 70 4.39 -33.12 -13.56
CA GLY A 70 3.77 -33.16 -12.23
C GLY A 70 2.44 -33.91 -12.14
N LEU A 71 2.00 -34.61 -13.18
CA LEU A 71 0.67 -35.23 -13.23
C LEU A 71 0.67 -36.55 -14.02
N LYS A 72 -0.11 -37.54 -13.58
CA LYS A 72 -0.38 -38.78 -14.30
C LYS A 72 -1.87 -38.93 -14.56
N VAL A 73 -2.26 -39.01 -15.82
CA VAL A 73 -3.64 -39.17 -16.25
C VAL A 73 -3.88 -40.59 -16.73
N GLY A 74 -4.78 -41.30 -16.06
CA GLY A 74 -5.21 -42.64 -16.45
C GLY A 74 -6.43 -42.58 -17.35
N ILE A 75 -6.43 -43.32 -18.45
CA ILE A 75 -7.53 -43.39 -19.41
C ILE A 75 -7.91 -44.85 -19.64
N ALA A 76 -9.18 -45.21 -19.43
CA ALA A 76 -9.72 -46.52 -19.79
C ALA A 76 -10.76 -46.39 -20.91
N GLY A 77 -10.55 -47.07 -22.02
CA GLY A 77 -11.50 -47.11 -23.14
C GLY A 77 -12.21 -48.45 -23.22
N PHE A 78 -13.54 -48.46 -23.06
CA PHE A 78 -14.33 -49.69 -23.14
C PHE A 78 -14.93 -49.89 -24.54
N ASN A 79 -14.73 -51.08 -25.09
CA ASN A 79 -15.36 -51.52 -26.33
C ASN A 79 -16.85 -51.82 -26.06
N SER A 80 -17.70 -50.81 -26.12
CA SER A 80 -19.16 -50.96 -26.00
C SER A 80 -19.81 -51.55 -27.26
N ALA A 81 -19.09 -51.61 -28.39
CA ALA A 81 -19.61 -52.08 -29.67
C ALA A 81 -19.57 -53.61 -29.83
N TRP A 82 -18.99 -54.34 -28.88
CA TRP A 82 -18.71 -55.77 -29.04
C TRP A 82 -19.95 -56.66 -29.28
N ARG A 83 -21.13 -56.16 -28.90
CA ARG A 83 -22.42 -56.82 -29.09
C ARG A 83 -23.35 -56.08 -30.07
N CYS A 84 -22.87 -55.03 -30.73
CA CYS A 84 -23.63 -54.34 -31.77
C CYS A 84 -23.85 -55.27 -32.96
N SER A 85 -25.01 -55.14 -33.61
CA SER A 85 -25.33 -55.94 -34.79
C SER A 85 -26.02 -55.09 -35.85
N GLN A 86 -25.85 -55.49 -37.11
CA GLN A 86 -26.60 -54.90 -38.23
C GLN A 86 -28.04 -55.44 -38.31
N VAL A 87 -28.45 -56.33 -37.39
CA VAL A 87 -29.72 -57.06 -37.45
C VAL A 87 -30.52 -56.81 -36.17
N GLY A 88 -31.45 -55.86 -36.23
CA GLY A 88 -32.29 -55.44 -35.11
C GLY A 88 -31.78 -54.16 -34.44
N GLN A 89 -32.47 -53.73 -33.38
CA GLN A 89 -32.07 -52.55 -32.61
C GLN A 89 -31.09 -52.92 -31.48
N ASP A 90 -30.01 -52.14 -31.39
CA ASP A 90 -29.00 -52.27 -30.32
C ASP A 90 -29.44 -51.58 -29.01
N ASN A 91 -30.40 -50.66 -29.08
CA ASN A 91 -30.92 -49.93 -27.92
C ASN A 91 -31.44 -50.87 -26.83
N GLY A 92 -30.95 -50.67 -25.60
CA GLY A 92 -31.29 -51.50 -24.44
C GLY A 92 -30.71 -52.92 -24.49
N ARG A 93 -29.72 -53.22 -25.35
CA ARG A 93 -29.16 -54.57 -25.51
C ARG A 93 -27.65 -54.65 -25.37
N LEU A 94 -26.94 -53.52 -25.35
CA LEU A 94 -25.50 -53.51 -25.14
C LEU A 94 -25.15 -53.89 -23.70
N LEU A 95 -23.94 -54.42 -23.50
CA LEU A 95 -23.48 -54.96 -22.23
C LEU A 95 -22.01 -54.60 -21.99
N ILE A 96 -21.64 -54.25 -20.77
CA ILE A 96 -20.24 -54.20 -20.31
C ILE A 96 -20.13 -54.94 -18.98
N GLY A 97 -19.05 -55.71 -18.82
CA GLY A 97 -18.77 -56.40 -17.57
C GLY A 97 -18.37 -55.42 -16.49
N THR A 98 -19.12 -55.40 -15.38
CA THR A 98 -18.79 -54.52 -14.25
C THR A 98 -17.46 -54.86 -13.60
N ASP A 99 -17.06 -56.14 -13.61
CA ASP A 99 -15.77 -56.59 -13.08
C ASP A 99 -14.61 -56.09 -13.96
N LEU A 100 -14.84 -55.91 -15.27
CA LEU A 100 -13.84 -55.32 -16.17
C LEU A 100 -13.63 -53.84 -15.87
N VAL A 101 -14.64 -53.15 -15.35
CA VAL A 101 -14.50 -51.75 -14.90
C VAL A 101 -13.53 -51.66 -13.73
N ASP A 102 -13.67 -52.55 -12.74
CA ASP A 102 -12.74 -52.60 -11.60
C ASP A 102 -11.33 -53.01 -12.05
N ALA A 103 -11.20 -53.98 -12.96
CA ALA A 103 -9.92 -54.42 -13.49
C ALA A 103 -9.21 -53.31 -14.29
N ALA A 104 -9.94 -52.60 -15.15
CA ALA A 104 -9.42 -51.45 -15.87
C ALA A 104 -8.97 -50.35 -14.91
N ALA A 105 -9.78 -50.04 -13.89
CA ALA A 105 -9.44 -49.02 -12.90
C ALA A 105 -8.18 -49.35 -12.08
N ALA A 106 -7.95 -50.63 -11.78
CA ALA A 106 -6.76 -51.10 -11.06
C ALA A 106 -5.48 -50.89 -11.87
N HIS A 107 -5.52 -51.03 -13.20
CA HIS A 107 -4.38 -50.67 -14.06
C HIS A 107 -4.03 -49.18 -14.02
N LEU A 108 -4.94 -48.33 -13.55
CA LEU A 108 -4.77 -46.88 -13.47
C LEU A 108 -4.51 -46.40 -12.04
N ASP A 109 -4.28 -47.29 -11.08
CA ASP A 109 -3.98 -46.92 -9.71
C ASP A 109 -2.71 -46.04 -9.61
N GLY A 110 -2.76 -45.03 -8.76
CA GLY A 110 -1.72 -44.01 -8.65
C GLY A 110 -1.80 -42.86 -9.66
N CYS A 111 -2.80 -42.83 -10.55
CA CYS A 111 -3.08 -41.67 -11.39
C CYS A 111 -3.86 -40.58 -10.62
N ASP A 112 -3.56 -39.31 -10.92
CA ASP A 112 -4.19 -38.12 -10.33
C ASP A 112 -5.60 -37.85 -10.89
N ALA A 113 -5.85 -38.31 -12.11
CA ALA A 113 -7.16 -38.30 -12.74
C ALA A 113 -7.39 -39.61 -13.51
N LYS A 114 -8.59 -40.18 -13.37
CA LYS A 114 -9.04 -41.37 -14.10
C LYS A 114 -10.22 -41.00 -14.99
N LEU A 115 -10.01 -41.12 -16.30
CA LEU A 115 -10.96 -40.84 -17.36
C LEU A 115 -11.46 -42.17 -17.95
N CYS A 116 -12.77 -42.28 -18.15
CA CYS A 116 -13.40 -43.40 -18.83
C CYS A 116 -13.90 -42.93 -20.20
N LEU A 117 -13.57 -43.65 -21.26
CA LEU A 117 -14.09 -43.46 -22.60
C LEU A 117 -15.06 -44.59 -22.94
N LEU A 118 -16.29 -44.23 -23.29
CA LEU A 118 -17.36 -45.17 -23.59
C LEU A 118 -18.21 -44.63 -24.75
N HIS A 119 -18.03 -45.15 -25.96
CA HIS A 119 -18.72 -44.59 -27.14
C HIS A 119 -20.25 -44.48 -26.99
N HIS A 120 -20.93 -45.56 -26.58
CA HIS A 120 -22.39 -45.57 -26.49
C HIS A 120 -22.89 -44.99 -25.14
N PRO A 121 -23.97 -44.19 -25.13
CA PRO A 121 -24.58 -43.67 -23.91
C PRO A 121 -25.29 -44.77 -23.11
N PHE A 122 -25.59 -44.49 -21.84
CA PHE A 122 -26.17 -45.47 -20.92
C PHE A 122 -27.48 -46.09 -21.38
N ASP A 123 -28.29 -45.38 -22.17
CA ASP A 123 -29.60 -45.87 -22.61
C ASP A 123 -29.56 -47.03 -23.59
N MET A 124 -28.40 -47.24 -24.23
CA MET A 124 -28.18 -48.38 -25.12
C MET A 124 -27.89 -49.69 -24.38
N PHE A 125 -27.60 -49.62 -23.07
CA PHE A 125 -27.30 -50.80 -22.27
C PHE A 125 -28.57 -51.46 -21.70
N ALA A 126 -28.55 -52.79 -21.59
CA ALA A 126 -29.63 -53.53 -20.94
C ALA A 126 -29.87 -53.02 -19.52
N GLU A 127 -31.13 -52.86 -19.12
CA GLU A 127 -31.51 -52.22 -17.85
C GLU A 127 -30.77 -52.81 -16.63
N TRP A 128 -30.72 -54.15 -16.56
CA TRP A 128 -30.05 -54.87 -15.49
C TRP A 128 -28.53 -54.61 -15.44
N ASN A 129 -27.90 -54.35 -16.59
CA ASN A 129 -26.47 -54.04 -16.68
C ASN A 129 -26.20 -52.55 -16.41
N ARG A 130 -27.01 -51.67 -17.00
CA ARG A 130 -26.91 -50.21 -16.94
C ARG A 130 -26.79 -49.69 -15.52
N LYS A 131 -27.67 -50.15 -14.62
CA LYS A 131 -27.69 -49.68 -13.22
C LYS A 131 -26.38 -50.00 -12.50
N GLN A 132 -25.86 -51.22 -12.65
CA GLN A 132 -24.62 -51.63 -12.00
C GLN A 132 -23.41 -50.96 -12.65
N LEU A 133 -23.41 -50.83 -13.98
CA LEU A 133 -22.37 -50.16 -14.75
C LEU A 133 -22.21 -48.69 -14.33
N ARG A 134 -23.31 -47.92 -14.27
CA ARG A 134 -23.29 -46.51 -13.80
C ARG A 134 -22.66 -46.39 -12.42
N ARG A 135 -23.07 -47.25 -11.47
CA ARG A 135 -22.55 -47.26 -10.10
C ARG A 135 -21.05 -47.57 -10.06
N ARG A 136 -20.59 -48.54 -10.85
CA ARG A 136 -19.17 -48.95 -10.87
C ARG A 136 -18.28 -47.90 -11.52
N LEU A 137 -18.73 -47.32 -12.64
CA LEU A 137 -18.02 -46.22 -13.29
C LEU A 137 -17.89 -45.01 -12.36
N ALA A 138 -18.99 -44.57 -11.73
CA ALA A 138 -18.97 -43.44 -10.80
C ALA A 138 -18.09 -43.67 -9.56
N ARG A 139 -17.87 -44.94 -9.17
CA ARG A 139 -16.98 -45.30 -8.06
C ARG A 139 -15.50 -45.22 -8.45
N GLN A 140 -15.16 -45.57 -9.68
CA GLN A 140 -13.79 -45.79 -10.13
C GLN A 140 -13.20 -44.63 -10.95
N PHE A 141 -14.04 -43.84 -11.62
CA PHE A 141 -13.62 -42.78 -12.54
C PHE A 141 -14.25 -41.43 -12.14
N GLN A 142 -13.49 -40.35 -12.32
CA GLN A 142 -13.99 -38.98 -12.07
C GLN A 142 -14.68 -38.41 -13.30
N PHE A 143 -14.22 -38.80 -14.48
CA PHE A 143 -14.66 -38.25 -15.76
C PHE A 143 -15.06 -39.39 -16.69
N LEU A 144 -16.23 -39.27 -17.30
CA LEU A 144 -16.77 -40.20 -18.27
C LEU A 144 -17.07 -39.43 -19.56
N PHE A 145 -16.56 -39.93 -20.67
CA PHE A 145 -16.78 -39.35 -21.99
C PHE A 145 -17.52 -40.34 -22.87
N THR A 146 -18.64 -39.90 -23.41
CA THR A 146 -19.50 -40.68 -24.30
C THR A 146 -19.77 -39.96 -25.61
N GLY A 147 -20.33 -40.66 -26.58
CA GLY A 147 -20.71 -40.09 -27.87
C GLY A 147 -21.91 -40.83 -28.47
N HIS A 148 -21.83 -41.14 -29.77
CA HIS A 148 -22.86 -41.82 -30.58
C HIS A 148 -24.11 -40.99 -30.87
N VAL A 149 -24.50 -40.11 -29.96
CA VAL A 149 -25.65 -39.21 -30.12
C VAL A 149 -25.31 -38.04 -31.05
N HIS A 150 -26.34 -37.44 -31.63
CA HIS A 150 -26.23 -36.30 -32.53
C HIS A 150 -26.39 -34.98 -31.77
N ASP A 151 -26.17 -35.00 -30.46
CA ASP A 151 -26.38 -33.87 -29.59
C ASP A 151 -25.35 -33.88 -28.45
N SER A 152 -24.85 -32.71 -28.06
CA SER A 152 -23.85 -32.59 -26.98
C SER A 152 -24.51 -32.29 -25.65
N ASP A 153 -24.10 -32.97 -24.58
CA ASP A 153 -24.63 -32.74 -23.24
C ASP A 153 -23.55 -32.90 -22.16
N VAL A 154 -23.80 -32.30 -21.00
CA VAL A 154 -22.88 -32.32 -19.86
C VAL A 154 -23.68 -32.52 -18.57
N GLU A 155 -23.30 -33.54 -17.81
CA GLU A 155 -23.93 -33.85 -16.53
C GLU A 155 -22.88 -33.96 -15.42
N PHE A 156 -23.22 -33.52 -14.22
CA PHE A 156 -22.46 -33.85 -13.01
C PHE A 156 -23.33 -34.70 -12.09
N LEU A 157 -23.07 -36.01 -12.10
CA LEU A 157 -23.91 -36.99 -11.42
C LEU A 157 -23.47 -37.13 -9.96
N HIS A 158 -24.28 -36.63 -9.04
CA HIS A 158 -24.12 -36.84 -7.60
C HIS A 158 -24.78 -38.16 -7.18
N GLN A 159 -23.98 -39.19 -6.91
CA GLN A 159 -24.49 -40.49 -6.46
C GLN A 159 -23.93 -40.87 -5.09
N ILE A 160 -24.67 -41.70 -4.35
CA ILE A 160 -24.30 -42.23 -3.03
C ILE A 160 -22.87 -42.84 -3.02
N PHE A 161 -22.45 -43.41 -4.15
CA PHE A 161 -21.18 -44.14 -4.27
C PHE A 161 -20.07 -43.37 -4.99
N GLY A 162 -20.30 -42.10 -5.37
CA GLY A 162 -19.32 -41.25 -6.02
C GLY A 162 -19.94 -40.23 -6.97
N ASN A 163 -19.30 -39.07 -7.07
CA ASN A 163 -19.63 -38.06 -8.08
C ASN A 163 -18.85 -38.36 -9.37
N VAL A 164 -19.51 -38.24 -10.53
CA VAL A 164 -18.85 -38.39 -11.83
C VAL A 164 -19.30 -37.30 -12.79
N PHE A 165 -18.33 -36.67 -13.45
CA PHE A 165 -18.57 -35.76 -14.56
C PHE A 165 -18.75 -36.55 -15.84
N VAL A 166 -19.83 -36.29 -16.56
CA VAL A 166 -20.15 -36.95 -17.83
C VAL A 166 -20.19 -35.88 -18.91
N SER A 167 -19.38 -36.05 -19.96
CA SER A 167 -19.50 -35.26 -21.18
C SER A 167 -19.87 -36.17 -22.34
N THR A 168 -21.05 -35.91 -22.89
CA THR A 168 -21.54 -36.57 -24.10
C THR A 168 -21.26 -35.65 -25.28
N SER A 169 -20.40 -36.07 -26.20
CA SER A 169 -20.15 -35.30 -27.42
C SER A 169 -21.10 -35.73 -28.53
N GLY A 170 -21.64 -34.77 -29.27
CA GLY A 170 -22.27 -35.04 -30.56
C GLY A 170 -21.29 -35.67 -31.55
N ALA A 171 -21.82 -36.40 -32.52
CA ALA A 171 -21.03 -36.94 -33.63
C ALA A 171 -20.55 -35.83 -34.58
N LEU A 172 -19.33 -35.97 -35.11
CA LEU A 172 -18.82 -35.15 -36.21
C LEU A 172 -19.01 -35.93 -37.51
N ASN A 173 -19.96 -35.49 -38.33
CA ASN A 173 -20.29 -36.11 -39.61
C ASN A 173 -20.53 -35.05 -40.69
N SER A 174 -19.68 -35.06 -41.71
CA SER A 174 -19.78 -34.16 -42.88
C SER A 174 -21.09 -34.28 -43.67
N ARG A 175 -21.89 -35.32 -43.42
CA ARG A 175 -23.17 -35.57 -44.10
C ARG A 175 -24.40 -35.16 -43.30
N GLU A 176 -24.21 -34.61 -42.10
CA GLU A 176 -25.30 -34.25 -41.20
C GLU A 176 -25.31 -32.75 -40.92
N ALA A 177 -26.51 -32.20 -40.73
CA ALA A 177 -26.73 -30.78 -40.48
C ALA A 177 -26.26 -30.32 -39.09
N PHE A 178 -26.02 -31.25 -38.17
CA PHE A 178 -25.71 -30.93 -36.77
C PHE A 178 -24.36 -31.53 -36.40
N ASN A 179 -23.34 -30.69 -36.26
CA ASN A 179 -21.99 -31.08 -35.84
C ASN A 179 -21.65 -30.37 -34.54
N PHE A 180 -21.23 -31.15 -33.54
CA PHE A 180 -20.86 -30.63 -32.23
C PHE A 180 -19.53 -31.21 -31.76
N TYR A 181 -18.82 -30.44 -30.94
CA TYR A 181 -17.74 -30.96 -30.11
C TYR A 181 -17.68 -30.19 -28.79
N SER A 182 -17.01 -30.75 -27.79
CA SER A 182 -16.75 -30.08 -26.53
C SER A 182 -15.25 -30.05 -26.23
N ILE A 183 -14.81 -28.98 -25.56
CA ILE A 183 -13.48 -28.90 -24.96
C ILE A 183 -13.68 -28.94 -23.45
N VAL A 184 -13.17 -29.98 -22.81
CA VAL A 184 -13.28 -30.15 -21.35
C VAL A 184 -11.96 -29.77 -20.69
N GLN A 185 -12.00 -28.74 -19.86
CA GLN A 185 -10.88 -28.25 -19.05
C GLN A 185 -11.04 -28.78 -17.62
N ILE A 186 -10.04 -29.51 -17.13
CA ILE A 186 -10.03 -30.09 -15.79
C ILE A 186 -8.95 -29.37 -14.98
N ASP A 187 -9.35 -28.73 -13.89
CA ASP A 187 -8.47 -28.09 -12.92
C ASP A 187 -8.48 -28.92 -11.63
N LEU A 188 -7.40 -29.70 -11.45
CA LEU A 188 -7.24 -30.60 -10.31
C LEU A 188 -6.93 -29.87 -9.01
N ALA A 189 -6.29 -28.71 -9.08
CA ALA A 189 -5.95 -27.96 -7.90
C ALA A 189 -7.17 -27.26 -7.30
N LYS A 190 -8.08 -26.77 -8.16
CA LYS A 190 -9.34 -26.14 -7.75
C LYS A 190 -10.49 -27.12 -7.60
N GLY A 191 -10.33 -28.34 -8.09
CA GLY A 191 -11.41 -29.34 -8.10
C GLY A 191 -12.56 -28.95 -9.02
N THR A 192 -12.26 -28.23 -10.11
CA THR A 192 -13.26 -27.72 -11.06
C THR A 192 -13.11 -28.34 -12.44
N VAL A 193 -14.22 -28.52 -13.14
CA VAL A 193 -14.26 -28.99 -14.52
C VAL A 193 -15.17 -28.06 -15.32
N THR A 194 -14.67 -27.58 -16.46
CA THR A 194 -15.38 -26.67 -17.35
C THR A 194 -15.51 -27.29 -18.72
N SER A 195 -16.72 -27.33 -19.27
CA SER A 195 -16.98 -27.74 -20.65
C SER A 195 -17.28 -26.52 -21.50
N LEU A 196 -16.55 -26.39 -22.60
CA LEU A 196 -16.78 -25.41 -23.66
C LEU A 196 -17.48 -26.11 -24.82
N LEU A 197 -18.78 -25.89 -24.97
CA LEU A 197 -19.63 -26.48 -25.99
C LEU A 197 -19.51 -25.71 -27.29
N ARG A 198 -19.32 -26.45 -28.39
CA ARG A 198 -19.16 -25.89 -29.73
C ARG A 198 -20.14 -26.57 -30.68
N LYS A 199 -20.75 -25.76 -31.55
CA LYS A 199 -21.56 -26.26 -32.66
C LYS A 199 -21.13 -25.63 -33.97
N TRP A 200 -21.38 -26.36 -35.05
CA TRP A 200 -21.26 -25.85 -36.39
C TRP A 200 -22.44 -24.93 -36.72
N TYR A 201 -22.15 -23.80 -37.35
CA TYR A 201 -23.13 -22.86 -37.85
C TYR A 201 -23.05 -22.81 -39.37
N ASP A 202 -24.05 -23.37 -40.06
CA ASP A 202 -24.09 -23.40 -41.52
C ASP A 202 -24.04 -21.99 -42.12
N ASP A 203 -24.78 -21.04 -41.56
CA ASP A 203 -24.80 -19.64 -42.03
C ASP A 203 -23.44 -18.93 -41.90
N ARG A 204 -22.55 -19.44 -41.03
CA ARG A 204 -21.23 -18.84 -40.75
C ARG A 204 -20.07 -19.66 -41.33
N ASP A 205 -20.34 -20.87 -41.81
CA ASP A 205 -19.34 -21.84 -42.28
C ASP A 205 -18.20 -22.06 -41.26
N CYS A 206 -18.54 -22.08 -39.97
CA CYS A 206 -17.56 -22.27 -38.91
C CYS A 206 -18.15 -22.89 -37.64
N PHE A 207 -17.28 -23.44 -36.80
CA PHE A 207 -17.63 -23.81 -35.43
C PHE A 207 -17.55 -22.60 -34.51
N ASP A 208 -18.57 -22.41 -33.67
CA ASP A 208 -18.62 -21.33 -32.69
C ASP A 208 -19.24 -21.80 -31.35
N GLN A 209 -19.30 -20.93 -30.35
CA GLN A 209 -19.88 -21.19 -29.03
C GLN A 209 -21.34 -21.66 -29.15
N GLU A 210 -21.68 -22.75 -28.48
CA GLU A 210 -23.05 -23.25 -28.47
C GLU A 210 -23.88 -22.54 -27.39
N THR A 211 -24.39 -21.36 -27.74
CA THR A 211 -25.07 -20.46 -26.80
C THR A 211 -26.53 -20.81 -26.49
N GLU A 212 -27.16 -21.71 -27.26
CA GLU A 212 -28.56 -22.12 -26.98
C GLU A 212 -28.65 -23.05 -25.76
N LYS A 213 -27.58 -23.82 -25.49
CA LYS A 213 -27.48 -24.73 -24.34
C LYS A 213 -26.84 -24.12 -23.11
N ALA A 214 -25.84 -23.27 -23.30
CA ALA A 214 -25.09 -22.66 -22.19
C ALA A 214 -24.70 -21.22 -22.54
N ALA A 215 -24.83 -20.29 -21.59
CA ALA A 215 -24.34 -18.93 -21.79
C ALA A 215 -22.83 -18.97 -22.15
N GLU A 216 -22.43 -18.25 -23.19
CA GLU A 216 -21.07 -18.25 -23.75
C GLU A 216 -20.57 -19.65 -24.21
N GLY A 217 -21.49 -20.60 -24.39
CA GLY A 217 -21.16 -22.01 -24.64
C GLY A 217 -20.38 -22.65 -23.50
N ARG A 218 -20.48 -22.14 -22.26
CA ARG A 218 -19.64 -22.56 -21.14
C ARG A 218 -20.46 -23.04 -19.96
N ILE A 219 -20.07 -24.19 -19.40
CA ILE A 219 -20.64 -24.74 -18.16
C ILE A 219 -19.52 -25.27 -17.26
N SER A 220 -19.61 -25.01 -15.96
CA SER A 220 -18.58 -25.40 -14.98
C SER A 220 -19.20 -26.11 -13.77
N TYR A 221 -18.53 -27.13 -13.27
CA TYR A 221 -18.87 -27.86 -12.05
C TYR A 221 -17.66 -27.94 -11.11
N SER A 222 -17.92 -28.10 -9.82
CA SER A 222 -16.90 -28.29 -8.78
C SER A 222 -17.19 -29.52 -7.92
N GLY A 223 -16.19 -29.99 -7.18
CA GLY A 223 -16.37 -31.07 -6.19
C GLY A 223 -16.35 -32.47 -6.79
N PHE A 224 -15.56 -32.69 -7.86
CA PHE A 224 -15.23 -34.06 -8.26
C PHE A 224 -14.29 -34.69 -7.23
N ARG A 225 -14.33 -36.02 -7.16
CA ARG A 225 -13.58 -36.76 -6.16
C ARG A 225 -12.09 -36.79 -6.50
N ALA A 226 -11.24 -36.41 -5.54
CA ALA A 226 -9.80 -36.63 -5.63
C ALA A 226 -9.44 -38.12 -5.64
N THR A 227 -8.44 -38.51 -6.43
CA THR A 227 -7.93 -39.89 -6.48
C THR A 227 -6.84 -40.17 -5.46
N ASN A 228 -6.16 -39.13 -4.99
CA ASN A 228 -5.06 -39.19 -4.04
C ASN A 228 -5.14 -38.05 -3.01
N GLU A 229 -4.32 -38.15 -1.98
CA GLU A 229 -4.31 -37.21 -0.85
C GLU A 229 -3.81 -35.82 -1.26
N GLU A 230 -2.85 -35.73 -2.17
CA GLU A 230 -2.29 -34.44 -2.63
C GLU A 230 -3.34 -33.61 -3.37
N THR A 231 -4.06 -34.22 -4.32
CA THR A 231 -5.16 -33.57 -5.04
C THR A 231 -6.28 -33.21 -4.07
N ALA A 232 -6.61 -34.08 -3.11
CA ALA A 232 -7.63 -33.79 -2.10
C ALA A 232 -7.24 -32.54 -1.27
N GLN A 233 -5.98 -32.46 -0.85
CA GLN A 233 -5.46 -31.34 -0.09
C GLN A 233 -5.44 -30.04 -0.91
N LEU A 234 -5.12 -30.10 -2.20
CA LEU A 234 -5.15 -28.93 -3.09
C LEU A 234 -6.56 -28.34 -3.21
N ILE A 235 -7.56 -29.20 -3.45
CA ILE A 235 -8.97 -28.80 -3.54
C ILE A 235 -9.41 -28.15 -2.23
N GLU A 236 -9.12 -28.79 -1.10
CA GLU A 236 -9.43 -28.30 0.24
C GLU A 236 -8.79 -26.93 0.50
N ILE A 237 -7.51 -26.75 0.14
CA ILE A 237 -6.82 -25.46 0.24
C ILE A 237 -7.48 -24.41 -0.67
N SER A 238 -7.87 -24.76 -1.90
CA SER A 238 -8.53 -23.83 -2.82
C SER A 238 -9.87 -23.34 -2.26
N GLU A 239 -10.66 -24.23 -1.64
CA GLU A 239 -11.91 -23.88 -0.97
C GLU A 239 -11.67 -22.92 0.21
N ILE A 240 -10.70 -23.23 1.08
CA ILE A 240 -10.32 -22.37 2.20
C ILE A 240 -9.82 -21.01 1.70
N ARG A 241 -9.04 -20.98 0.61
CA ARG A 241 -8.53 -19.75 0.01
C ARG A 241 -9.67 -18.84 -0.45
N GLY A 242 -10.71 -19.41 -1.07
CA GLY A 242 -11.93 -18.69 -1.45
C GLY A 242 -12.64 -18.08 -0.25
N LEU A 243 -12.85 -18.87 0.81
CA LEU A 243 -13.49 -18.41 2.05
C LEU A 243 -12.69 -17.31 2.76
N LEU A 244 -11.37 -17.45 2.82
CA LEU A 244 -10.48 -16.43 3.40
C LEU A 244 -10.52 -15.14 2.58
N HIS A 245 -10.53 -15.23 1.26
CA HIS A 245 -10.65 -14.07 0.39
C HIS A 245 -11.98 -13.32 0.58
N GLU A 246 -13.10 -14.04 0.68
CA GLU A 246 -14.41 -13.44 0.95
C GLU A 246 -14.49 -12.75 2.31
N ASN A 247 -13.81 -13.30 3.32
CA ASN A 247 -13.70 -12.71 4.66
C ASN A 247 -12.60 -11.65 4.79
N SER A 248 -11.70 -11.54 3.80
CA SER A 248 -10.61 -10.56 3.78
C SER A 248 -11.17 -9.15 3.55
N GLY A 249 -11.24 -8.36 4.63
CA GLY A 249 -11.88 -7.04 4.64
C GLY A 249 -12.31 -6.57 6.04
N ASN A 250 -12.35 -7.46 7.02
CA ASN A 250 -12.62 -7.15 8.44
C ASN A 250 -11.34 -6.94 9.26
N ALA A 251 -10.23 -6.54 8.62
CA ALA A 251 -9.02 -6.24 9.36
C ALA A 251 -9.27 -5.07 10.32
N GLN A 252 -8.85 -5.20 11.59
CA GLN A 252 -8.89 -4.13 12.61
C GLN A 252 -7.89 -2.99 12.32
N LEU A 253 -7.62 -2.70 11.05
CA LEU A 253 -6.78 -1.58 10.65
C LEU A 253 -7.69 -0.37 10.47
N VAL A 254 -7.43 0.66 11.29
CA VAL A 254 -8.16 1.92 11.21
C VAL A 254 -7.84 2.54 9.85
N ASN A 255 -8.87 2.76 9.03
CA ASN A 255 -8.73 3.55 7.81
C ASN A 255 -8.98 5.03 8.16
N PRO A 256 -7.97 5.90 8.17
CA PRO A 256 -8.17 7.31 8.51
C PRO A 256 -9.08 8.07 7.54
N LEU A 257 -9.32 7.51 6.35
CA LEU A 257 -10.23 8.06 5.32
C LEU A 257 -11.67 7.52 5.45
N GLU A 258 -11.93 6.64 6.41
CA GLU A 258 -13.26 6.09 6.64
C GLU A 258 -14.27 7.19 7.03
N GLY A 259 -15.41 7.22 6.35
CA GLY A 259 -16.43 8.27 6.49
C GLY A 259 -16.10 9.58 5.74
N VAL A 260 -14.88 9.74 5.25
CA VAL A 260 -14.46 10.84 4.40
C VAL A 260 -14.65 10.45 2.93
N ALA A 261 -14.19 9.29 2.51
CA ALA A 261 -14.55 8.69 1.23
C ALA A 261 -15.17 7.31 1.48
N GLU A 262 -16.07 6.85 0.62
CA GLU A 262 -16.56 5.45 0.64
C GLU A 262 -15.46 4.47 0.16
N LEU A 263 -14.20 4.76 0.48
CA LEU A 263 -13.04 4.00 0.09
C LEU A 263 -12.73 2.99 1.19
N LYS A 264 -12.69 1.71 0.83
CA LYS A 264 -12.12 0.70 1.71
C LYS A 264 -10.61 0.88 1.73
N LEU A 265 -9.96 0.44 2.80
CA LEU A 265 -8.50 0.53 2.96
C LEU A 265 -7.73 -0.05 1.76
N ARG A 266 -8.29 -1.10 1.15
CA ARG A 266 -7.77 -1.75 -0.06
C ARG A 266 -7.77 -0.85 -1.31
N ASP A 267 -8.69 0.11 -1.39
CA ASP A 267 -8.86 0.98 -2.55
C ASP A 267 -7.85 2.14 -2.52
N VAL A 268 -7.22 2.37 -1.36
CA VAL A 268 -6.24 3.44 -1.11
C VAL A 268 -4.83 2.93 -0.85
N PHE A 269 -4.59 1.62 -0.83
CA PHE A 269 -3.24 1.07 -0.67
C PHE A 269 -2.32 1.60 -1.77
N VAL A 270 -1.21 2.24 -1.38
CA VAL A 270 -0.14 2.63 -2.28
C VAL A 270 1.08 1.81 -1.92
N GLU A 271 1.64 1.15 -2.93
CA GLU A 271 2.81 0.30 -2.76
C GLU A 271 3.97 1.10 -2.15
N PRO A 272 4.56 0.65 -1.04
CA PRO A 272 5.69 1.34 -0.42
C PRO A 272 6.92 1.35 -1.34
N ILE A 273 7.86 2.23 -1.05
CA ILE A 273 9.19 2.21 -1.67
C ILE A 273 10.00 1.16 -0.91
N ILE A 274 10.49 0.14 -1.63
CA ILE A 274 11.27 -0.95 -1.04
C ILE A 274 12.67 -0.94 -1.61
N LYS A 275 13.65 -0.95 -0.70
CA LYS A 275 15.09 -0.96 -0.99
C LYS A 275 15.77 -2.18 -0.38
N ASP A 276 16.95 -2.55 -0.86
CA ASP A 276 17.82 -3.58 -0.25
C ASP A 276 18.78 -3.03 0.81
N ARG A 277 18.78 -1.71 1.03
CA ARG A 277 19.59 -1.03 2.05
C ARG A 277 18.76 -0.06 2.89
N SER A 278 19.26 0.22 4.09
CA SER A 278 18.62 1.16 5.00
C SER A 278 18.76 2.59 4.49
N SER A 279 17.73 3.42 4.72
CA SER A 279 17.82 4.87 4.48
C SER A 279 18.80 5.59 5.43
N PHE A 280 19.34 4.90 6.44
CA PHE A 280 20.37 5.42 7.33
C PHE A 280 21.79 5.15 6.83
N ASP A 281 21.96 4.30 5.81
CA ASP A 281 23.26 4.02 5.23
C ASP A 281 23.71 5.19 4.33
N ARG A 282 24.99 5.59 4.43
CA ARG A 282 25.54 6.73 3.66
C ARG A 282 25.59 6.49 2.15
N ASP A 283 25.46 5.23 1.72
CA ASP A 283 25.48 4.79 0.32
C ASP A 283 24.06 4.38 -0.17
N ASP A 284 23.00 4.98 0.37
CA ASP A 284 21.59 4.71 -0.01
C ASP A 284 21.28 5.09 -1.48
N ASP A 285 22.07 5.97 -2.09
CA ASP A 285 21.90 6.37 -3.50
C ASP A 285 22.16 5.21 -4.48
N ASP A 286 22.92 4.17 -4.06
CA ASP A 286 23.20 2.97 -4.85
C ASP A 286 22.24 1.79 -4.53
N ALA A 287 21.21 2.01 -3.71
CA ALA A 287 20.28 0.95 -3.31
C ALA A 287 19.37 0.50 -4.46
N GLY A 288 19.19 -0.81 -4.62
CA GLY A 288 18.25 -1.37 -5.57
C GLY A 288 16.81 -1.08 -5.14
N THR A 289 15.93 -0.74 -6.09
CA THR A 289 14.49 -0.56 -5.82
C THR A 289 13.71 -1.79 -6.28
N PHE A 290 12.78 -2.28 -5.46
CA PHE A 290 12.04 -3.51 -5.70
C PHE A 290 10.53 -3.28 -5.64
N THR A 291 9.77 -4.10 -6.36
CA THR A 291 8.30 -4.14 -6.23
C THR A 291 7.90 -5.21 -5.22
N VAL A 292 6.81 -4.97 -4.47
CA VAL A 292 6.24 -5.94 -3.54
C VAL A 292 5.88 -7.23 -4.26
N ASP A 293 5.27 -7.13 -5.44
CA ASP A 293 4.80 -8.27 -6.22
C ASP A 293 5.94 -9.21 -6.60
N ASP A 294 7.06 -8.67 -7.07
CA ASP A 294 8.23 -9.48 -7.45
C ASP A 294 8.85 -10.18 -6.25
N LEU A 295 8.93 -9.50 -5.10
CA LEU A 295 9.41 -10.09 -3.85
C LEU A 295 8.47 -11.19 -3.34
N LEU A 296 7.16 -10.99 -3.44
CA LEU A 296 6.17 -11.98 -3.03
C LEU A 296 6.15 -13.20 -3.95
N ARG A 297 6.36 -13.05 -5.26
CA ARG A 297 6.39 -14.19 -6.22
C ARG A 297 7.59 -15.11 -6.03
N ASN A 298 8.67 -14.60 -5.44
CA ASN A 298 9.83 -15.42 -5.06
C ASN A 298 9.46 -16.37 -3.89
N SER A 299 10.10 -17.54 -3.76
CA SER A 299 9.93 -18.47 -2.64
C SER A 299 10.77 -18.15 -1.39
N ASP A 300 11.73 -17.22 -1.48
CA ASP A 300 12.61 -16.85 -0.36
C ASP A 300 11.83 -16.36 0.86
N ASN A 301 12.31 -16.68 2.07
CA ASN A 301 11.84 -16.02 3.28
C ASN A 301 12.23 -14.55 3.22
N LEU A 302 11.39 -13.67 3.78
CA LEU A 302 11.57 -12.23 3.68
C LEU A 302 11.53 -11.56 5.05
N VAL A 303 12.33 -10.52 5.20
CA VAL A 303 12.32 -9.64 6.36
C VAL A 303 12.23 -8.20 5.88
N PHE A 304 11.14 -7.53 6.22
CA PHE A 304 10.91 -6.13 5.91
C PHE A 304 11.16 -5.25 7.13
N PHE A 305 12.16 -4.39 7.05
CA PHE A 305 12.42 -3.35 8.02
C PHE A 305 11.71 -2.06 7.64
N GLY A 306 11.34 -1.28 8.63
CA GLY A 306 10.90 0.09 8.40
C GLY A 306 10.62 0.79 9.72
N GLN A 307 10.72 2.11 9.70
CA GLN A 307 10.38 2.92 10.87
C GLN A 307 8.91 2.75 11.29
N PRO A 308 8.52 3.15 12.51
CA PRO A 308 7.11 3.22 12.89
C PRO A 308 6.28 3.97 11.84
N GLU A 309 5.04 3.52 11.59
CA GLU A 309 4.08 4.20 10.71
C GLU A 309 4.37 4.09 9.18
N PHE A 310 5.44 3.41 8.77
CA PHE A 310 5.82 3.24 7.36
C PHE A 310 4.97 2.19 6.59
N GLY A 311 3.87 1.71 7.18
CA GLY A 311 2.93 0.81 6.49
C GLY A 311 3.32 -0.67 6.51
N LYS A 312 4.16 -1.12 7.45
CA LYS A 312 4.55 -2.53 7.61
C LYS A 312 3.36 -3.50 7.68
N SER A 313 2.41 -3.22 8.58
CA SER A 313 1.18 -4.02 8.71
C SER A 313 0.31 -3.97 7.45
N MET A 314 0.29 -2.82 6.77
CA MET A 314 -0.42 -2.66 5.50
C MET A 314 0.19 -3.50 4.38
N LEU A 315 1.53 -3.59 4.34
CA LEU A 315 2.25 -4.44 3.40
C LEU A 315 1.92 -5.92 3.64
N LEU A 316 1.81 -6.38 4.88
CA LEU A 316 1.39 -7.76 5.16
C LEU A 316 -0.08 -8.03 4.84
N GLU A 317 -0.98 -7.06 5.04
CA GLU A 317 -2.37 -7.19 4.59
C GLU A 317 -2.45 -7.27 3.05
N TYR A 318 -1.67 -6.45 2.35
CA TYR A 318 -1.53 -6.55 0.91
C TYR A 318 -0.99 -7.92 0.48
N ALA A 319 0.07 -8.40 1.14
CA ALA A 319 0.67 -9.70 0.86
C ALA A 319 -0.31 -10.85 1.06
N GLU A 320 -1.07 -10.84 2.16
CA GLU A 320 -2.15 -11.81 2.43
C GLU A 320 -3.12 -11.87 1.25
N ARG A 321 -3.63 -10.71 0.82
CA ARG A 321 -4.56 -10.64 -0.31
C ARG A 321 -3.94 -11.06 -1.64
N PHE A 322 -2.70 -10.64 -1.90
CA PHE A 322 -1.97 -10.99 -3.12
C PHE A 322 -1.81 -12.51 -3.22
N ILE A 323 -1.46 -13.17 -2.12
CA ILE A 323 -1.36 -14.64 -2.01
C ILE A 323 -2.73 -15.31 -2.18
N LEU A 324 -3.82 -14.72 -1.68
CA LEU A 324 -5.19 -15.27 -1.80
C LEU A 324 -5.81 -15.07 -3.19
N THR A 325 -5.28 -14.20 -4.04
CA THR A 325 -5.90 -13.83 -5.33
C THR A 325 -5.05 -14.15 -6.55
N THR A 326 -3.74 -14.31 -6.38
CA THR A 326 -2.81 -14.64 -7.47
C THR A 326 -2.64 -16.14 -7.55
N ASP A 327 -3.01 -16.73 -8.70
CA ASP A 327 -2.81 -18.16 -8.99
C ASP A 327 -1.43 -18.43 -9.60
N GLY A 328 -1.06 -19.71 -9.76
CA GLY A 328 0.23 -20.16 -10.26
C GLY A 328 1.25 -20.30 -9.12
N CYS A 329 2.01 -19.24 -8.81
CA CYS A 329 3.08 -19.32 -7.80
C CYS A 329 2.61 -19.60 -6.36
N PHE A 330 1.33 -19.35 -6.05
CA PHE A 330 0.72 -19.61 -4.74
C PHE A 330 -0.33 -20.72 -4.77
N GLU A 331 -0.39 -21.49 -5.86
CA GLU A 331 -1.31 -22.62 -5.97
C GLU A 331 -1.04 -23.64 -4.85
N GLY A 332 -2.09 -24.00 -4.11
CA GLY A 332 -1.95 -24.85 -2.93
C GLY A 332 -1.18 -24.21 -1.77
N LYS A 333 -1.12 -22.87 -1.66
CA LYS A 333 -0.57 -22.15 -0.51
C LYS A 333 -1.64 -21.31 0.19
N LEU A 334 -1.53 -21.21 1.52
CA LEU A 334 -2.39 -20.36 2.36
C LEU A 334 -1.56 -19.35 3.15
N PRO A 335 -1.94 -18.05 3.17
CA PRO A 335 -1.34 -17.09 4.07
C PRO A 335 -1.94 -17.21 5.47
N ALA A 336 -1.10 -17.13 6.50
CA ALA A 336 -1.53 -17.04 7.89
C ALA A 336 -0.88 -15.81 8.53
N ARG A 337 -1.68 -14.75 8.71
CA ARG A 337 -1.22 -13.49 9.30
C ARG A 337 -1.33 -13.48 10.81
N ILE A 338 -0.22 -13.22 11.49
CA ILE A 338 -0.05 -13.40 12.94
C ILE A 338 0.71 -12.19 13.50
N LYS A 339 0.34 -11.71 14.68
CA LYS A 339 1.14 -10.70 15.40
C LYS A 339 2.16 -11.39 16.28
N PHE A 340 3.42 -10.96 16.25
CA PHE A 340 4.48 -11.56 17.05
C PHE A 340 4.16 -11.56 18.56
N ARG A 341 3.55 -10.48 19.07
CA ARG A 341 3.15 -10.36 20.48
C ARG A 341 2.17 -11.44 20.96
N ASP A 342 1.38 -11.99 20.04
CA ASP A 342 0.37 -13.01 20.33
C ASP A 342 1.01 -14.40 20.47
N LEU A 343 2.28 -14.57 20.06
CA LEU A 343 2.99 -15.84 20.21
C LEU A 343 3.18 -16.20 21.70
N PRO A 344 3.05 -17.49 22.04
CA PRO A 344 3.23 -17.96 23.41
C PRO A 344 4.70 -17.90 23.83
N LYS A 345 4.94 -17.63 25.12
CA LYS A 345 6.29 -17.57 25.68
C LYS A 345 6.92 -18.96 25.85
N ASN A 346 6.14 -19.96 26.29
CA ASN A 346 6.66 -21.30 26.70
C ASN A 346 5.78 -22.47 26.18
N ASN A 347 5.06 -22.29 25.07
CA ASN A 347 4.15 -23.32 24.56
C ASN A 347 4.23 -23.42 23.04
N PHE A 348 5.14 -24.26 22.56
CA PHE A 348 5.31 -24.56 21.13
C PHE A 348 3.99 -24.84 20.40
N LYS A 349 3.14 -25.74 20.96
CA LYS A 349 1.84 -26.11 20.37
C LYS A 349 0.85 -24.94 20.31
N GLY A 350 1.06 -23.91 21.12
CA GLY A 350 0.28 -22.68 21.07
C GLY A 350 0.48 -21.90 19.77
N ILE A 351 1.63 -22.03 19.10
CA ILE A 351 1.86 -21.39 17.80
C ILE A 351 0.94 -22.00 16.74
N SER A 352 0.85 -23.33 16.65
CA SER A 352 -0.06 -24.02 15.72
C SER A 352 -1.53 -23.62 15.95
N HIS A 353 -1.93 -23.36 17.21
CA HIS A 353 -3.26 -22.85 17.52
C HIS A 353 -3.50 -21.43 16.97
N ILE A 354 -2.50 -20.56 17.05
CA ILE A 354 -2.56 -19.20 16.50
C ILE A 354 -2.61 -19.23 14.97
N VAL A 355 -1.79 -20.08 14.34
CA VAL A 355 -1.83 -20.31 12.88
C VAL A 355 -3.22 -20.77 12.45
N ARG A 356 -3.81 -21.77 13.14
CA ARG A 356 -5.17 -22.24 12.85
C ARG A 356 -6.19 -21.12 12.97
N ARG A 357 -6.09 -20.29 14.02
CA ARG A 357 -6.99 -19.14 14.22
C ARG A 357 -6.88 -18.13 13.08
N ALA A 358 -5.67 -17.91 12.53
CA ALA A 358 -5.46 -17.03 11.38
C ALA A 358 -6.10 -17.59 10.09
N LEU A 359 -6.17 -18.91 9.94
CA LEU A 359 -6.81 -19.58 8.80
C LEU A 359 -8.36 -19.68 8.91
N GLY A 360 -8.94 -19.19 10.00
CA GLY A 360 -10.39 -19.23 10.24
C GLY A 360 -10.89 -20.50 10.94
N GLU A 361 -12.14 -20.46 11.40
CA GLU A 361 -12.74 -21.53 12.22
C GLU A 361 -13.04 -22.82 11.44
N THR A 362 -13.09 -22.75 10.11
CA THR A 362 -13.34 -23.88 9.22
C THR A 362 -12.18 -24.87 9.17
N VAL A 363 -10.96 -24.43 9.51
CA VAL A 363 -9.77 -25.29 9.51
C VAL A 363 -9.64 -26.03 10.83
N THR A 364 -9.65 -27.36 10.78
CA THR A 364 -9.44 -28.23 11.95
C THR A 364 -7.97 -28.19 12.38
N ARG A 365 -7.72 -28.70 13.59
CA ARG A 365 -6.36 -28.76 14.12
C ARG A 365 -5.48 -29.70 13.29
N GLU A 366 -6.03 -30.84 12.92
CA GLU A 366 -5.35 -31.88 12.14
C GLU A 366 -5.00 -31.35 10.74
N GLN A 367 -5.90 -30.59 10.12
CA GLN A 367 -5.64 -29.93 8.84
C GLN A 367 -4.50 -28.92 8.95
N ALA A 368 -4.53 -28.05 9.96
CA ALA A 368 -3.47 -27.05 10.16
C ALA A 368 -2.10 -27.70 10.41
N GLU A 369 -2.02 -28.74 11.24
CA GLU A 369 -0.78 -29.48 11.50
C GLU A 369 -0.25 -30.16 10.21
N ARG A 370 -1.13 -30.72 9.39
CA ARG A 370 -0.78 -31.29 8.07
C ARG A 370 -0.27 -30.23 7.10
N TYR A 371 -0.95 -29.09 6.98
CA TYR A 371 -0.52 -28.00 6.10
C TYR A 371 0.86 -27.44 6.48
N LEU A 372 1.15 -27.34 7.78
CA LEU A 372 2.46 -26.96 8.29
C LEU A 372 3.54 -27.97 7.89
N ALA A 373 3.30 -29.27 8.09
CA ALA A 373 4.24 -30.33 7.75
C ALA A 373 4.55 -30.41 6.24
N ASP A 374 3.52 -30.17 5.41
CA ASP A 374 3.63 -30.22 3.95
C ASP A 374 4.16 -28.90 3.34
N GLY A 375 4.41 -27.88 4.15
CA GLY A 375 4.91 -26.58 3.69
C GLY A 375 3.87 -25.78 2.90
N ARG A 376 2.57 -25.97 3.17
CA ARG A 376 1.46 -25.31 2.48
C ARG A 376 1.19 -23.89 3.01
N LEU A 377 1.87 -23.46 4.07
CA LEU A 377 1.61 -22.16 4.71
C LEU A 377 2.70 -21.12 4.42
N ILE A 378 2.24 -19.87 4.26
CA ILE A 378 3.07 -18.67 4.23
C ILE A 378 2.72 -17.86 5.49
N LEU A 379 3.66 -17.79 6.43
CA LEU A 379 3.47 -17.15 7.72
C LEU A 379 3.84 -15.68 7.61
N LEU A 380 2.85 -14.80 7.75
CA LEU A 380 3.01 -13.35 7.71
C LEU A 380 3.06 -12.84 9.16
N ILE A 381 4.26 -12.67 9.70
CA ILE A 381 4.49 -12.33 11.11
C ILE A 381 4.70 -10.82 11.24
N ASP A 382 3.70 -10.15 11.79
CA ASP A 382 3.69 -8.70 11.96
C ASP A 382 4.33 -8.28 13.30
N ASP A 383 5.02 -7.14 13.27
CA ASP A 383 5.53 -6.40 14.43
C ASP A 383 6.49 -7.23 15.29
N PHE A 384 7.48 -7.83 14.65
CA PHE A 384 8.61 -8.46 15.33
C PHE A 384 9.49 -7.35 15.93
N ASN A 385 9.18 -6.92 17.15
CA ASN A 385 9.89 -5.85 17.85
C ASN A 385 11.09 -6.39 18.63
N ASP A 386 12.26 -5.78 18.49
CA ASP A 386 13.48 -6.19 19.19
C ASP A 386 13.44 -5.85 20.70
N ARG A 387 13.79 -6.84 21.53
CA ARG A 387 14.20 -6.87 22.96
C ARG A 387 13.39 -6.15 24.05
N ASN A 388 12.63 -5.10 23.76
CA ASN A 388 11.93 -4.28 24.78
C ASN A 388 10.52 -4.80 25.13
N VAL A 389 10.09 -5.91 24.54
CA VAL A 389 8.80 -6.55 24.85
C VAL A 389 9.00 -7.63 25.90
N GLU A 390 8.20 -7.59 26.98
CA GLU A 390 8.26 -8.59 28.05
C GLU A 390 8.08 -10.02 27.51
N GLY A 391 9.10 -10.87 27.68
CA GLY A 391 9.13 -12.25 27.16
C GLY A 391 9.43 -12.36 25.67
N HIS A 392 10.06 -11.35 25.06
CA HIS A 392 10.56 -11.38 23.68
C HIS A 392 11.45 -12.61 23.41
N ASP A 393 12.48 -12.81 24.22
CA ASP A 393 13.47 -13.88 24.00
C ASP A 393 12.84 -15.28 24.09
N ALA A 394 11.87 -15.45 24.99
CA ALA A 394 11.10 -16.68 25.12
C ALA A 394 10.27 -16.94 23.85
N ARG A 395 9.57 -15.93 23.32
CA ARG A 395 8.82 -16.04 22.04
C ARG A 395 9.73 -16.31 20.85
N CYS A 396 10.88 -15.64 20.77
CA CYS A 396 11.89 -15.89 19.73
C CYS A 396 12.40 -17.33 19.78
N SER A 397 12.61 -17.87 20.98
CA SER A 397 13.00 -19.27 21.16
C SER A 397 11.92 -20.23 20.67
N MET A 398 10.64 -19.95 20.96
CA MET A 398 9.52 -20.75 20.46
C MET A 398 9.36 -20.66 18.94
N LEU A 399 9.52 -19.47 18.35
CA LEU A 399 9.45 -19.29 16.90
C LEU A 399 10.61 -19.98 16.17
N ARG A 400 11.81 -19.98 16.77
CA ARG A 400 12.96 -20.74 16.29
C ARG A 400 12.66 -22.24 16.27
N GLU A 401 12.21 -22.78 17.40
CA GLU A 401 11.80 -24.19 17.48
C GLU A 401 10.72 -24.50 16.43
N PHE A 402 9.78 -23.58 16.20
CA PHE A 402 8.73 -23.72 15.20
C PHE A 402 9.27 -23.77 13.77
N TYR A 403 10.25 -22.92 13.45
CA TYR A 403 10.96 -22.97 12.16
C TYR A 403 11.69 -24.30 11.96
N GLU A 404 12.38 -24.80 12.98
CA GLU A 404 13.11 -26.07 12.92
C GLU A 404 12.18 -27.27 12.66
N ASN A 405 10.95 -27.24 13.19
CA ASN A 405 9.95 -28.28 12.97
C ASN A 405 9.20 -28.15 11.63
N TYR A 406 9.06 -26.93 11.10
CA TYR A 406 8.30 -26.65 9.87
C TYR A 406 9.10 -25.85 8.81
N PRO A 407 10.31 -26.29 8.44
CA PRO A 407 11.22 -25.49 7.59
C PRO A 407 10.75 -25.35 6.14
N LYS A 408 9.78 -26.16 5.70
CA LYS A 408 9.19 -26.09 4.36
C LYS A 408 8.18 -24.94 4.22
N CYS A 409 7.70 -24.39 5.33
CA CYS A 409 6.84 -23.20 5.30
C CYS A 409 7.67 -21.97 4.91
N ARG A 410 7.00 -20.97 4.34
CA ARG A 410 7.63 -19.68 4.05
C ARG A 410 7.32 -18.68 5.16
N TYR A 411 8.29 -17.86 5.51
CA TYR A 411 8.20 -16.87 6.59
C TYR A 411 8.46 -15.47 6.03
N ILE A 412 7.52 -14.56 6.25
CA ILE A 412 7.63 -13.15 5.89
C ILE A 412 7.41 -12.34 7.16
N LEU A 413 8.42 -11.56 7.56
CA LEU A 413 8.43 -10.83 8.83
C LEU A 413 8.49 -9.33 8.60
N THR A 414 7.89 -8.56 9.51
CA THR A 414 8.10 -7.11 9.60
C THR A 414 8.79 -6.75 10.91
N LEU A 415 9.78 -5.86 10.83
CA LEU A 415 10.55 -5.35 11.97
C LEU A 415 10.55 -3.83 11.99
N THR A 416 10.56 -3.27 13.20
CA THR A 416 10.76 -1.84 13.39
C THR A 416 12.24 -1.51 13.36
N GLU A 417 12.61 -0.54 12.52
CA GLU A 417 13.99 -0.04 12.41
C GLU A 417 14.21 1.12 13.39
N PHE A 418 15.32 1.11 14.13
CA PHE A 418 15.68 2.14 15.11
C PHE A 418 17.02 2.81 14.77
N LEU A 419 17.07 4.14 14.89
CA LEU A 419 18.23 4.99 14.60
C LEU A 419 19.50 4.68 15.40
N SER A 420 19.34 4.29 16.66
CA SER A 420 20.47 4.04 17.58
C SER A 420 21.10 2.66 17.38
N GLN A 421 20.48 1.79 16.58
CA GLN A 421 20.97 0.44 16.30
C GLN A 421 21.74 0.43 14.98
N ALA A 422 22.93 1.03 14.99
CA ALA A 422 23.96 0.59 14.06
C ALA A 422 24.18 -0.92 14.27
N PHE A 423 23.68 -1.74 13.34
CA PHE A 423 23.97 -3.18 13.20
C PHE A 423 23.61 -4.11 14.37
N HIS A 424 22.35 -4.59 14.43
CA HIS A 424 22.00 -5.82 15.16
C HIS A 424 21.14 -6.80 14.34
N TYR A 425 21.41 -6.96 13.04
CA TYR A 425 20.82 -8.05 12.23
C TYR A 425 21.34 -9.44 12.63
N GLU A 426 22.47 -9.52 13.33
CA GLU A 426 23.08 -10.78 13.78
C GLU A 426 22.16 -11.60 14.71
N ALA A 427 21.13 -10.98 15.29
CA ALA A 427 20.18 -11.63 16.20
C ALA A 427 19.11 -12.50 15.51
N LEU A 428 18.78 -12.27 14.23
CA LEU A 428 17.83 -13.09 13.46
C LEU A 428 18.50 -14.37 12.90
N ARG A 429 19.35 -15.00 13.69
CA ARG A 429 19.89 -16.33 13.40
C ARG A 429 19.06 -17.36 14.15
N TRP A 430 18.10 -17.97 13.45
CA TRP A 430 17.32 -19.09 13.97
C TRP A 430 18.04 -20.45 13.86
N GLY A 431 19.31 -20.46 13.48
CA GLY A 431 20.14 -21.68 13.35
C GLY A 431 20.86 -21.72 12.00
N GLU A 432 21.56 -22.83 11.72
CA GLU A 432 22.02 -23.13 10.36
C GLU A 432 20.78 -23.36 9.46
N GLY A 433 20.62 -22.55 8.42
CA GLY A 433 19.57 -22.76 7.40
C GLY A 433 18.37 -21.82 7.43
N PHE A 434 18.22 -20.88 8.39
CA PHE A 434 17.28 -19.76 8.20
C PHE A 434 17.87 -18.73 7.24
N ALA A 435 17.57 -18.89 5.96
CA ALA A 435 17.93 -17.94 4.91
C ALA A 435 16.73 -17.05 4.62
N ALA A 436 16.82 -15.76 4.98
CA ALA A 436 15.83 -14.76 4.63
C ALA A 436 16.51 -13.55 3.98
N LYS A 437 15.87 -12.98 2.97
CA LYS A 437 16.32 -11.75 2.32
C LYS A 437 15.74 -10.54 3.05
N THR A 438 16.60 -9.57 3.27
CA THR A 438 16.29 -8.35 3.99
C THR A 438 15.98 -7.22 3.02
N TYR A 439 14.90 -6.49 3.29
CA TYR A 439 14.50 -5.30 2.55
C TYR A 439 14.02 -4.22 3.51
N PHE A 440 14.10 -2.97 3.08
CA PHE A 440 13.80 -1.78 3.85
C PHE A 440 12.68 -0.99 3.19
N ILE A 441 11.70 -0.62 3.98
CA ILE A 441 10.60 0.24 3.56
C ILE A 441 11.02 1.68 3.83
N SER A 442 11.00 2.51 2.79
CA SER A 442 11.32 3.94 2.87
C SER A 442 10.08 4.80 3.07
N SER A 443 10.29 6.07 3.44
CA SER A 443 9.21 7.07 3.52
C SER A 443 8.54 7.30 2.17
N PHE A 444 7.35 7.88 2.17
CA PHE A 444 6.73 8.33 0.93
C PHE A 444 7.50 9.50 0.32
N ASN A 445 7.50 9.55 -1.01
CA ASN A 445 7.89 10.71 -1.78
C ASN A 445 6.66 11.32 -2.47
N THR A 446 6.85 12.44 -3.16
CA THR A 446 5.83 13.18 -3.89
C THR A 446 5.10 12.29 -4.90
N ALA A 447 5.81 11.38 -5.57
CA ALA A 447 5.20 10.43 -6.51
C ALA A 447 4.23 9.46 -5.81
N LYS A 448 4.58 8.94 -4.63
CA LYS A 448 3.69 8.07 -3.84
C LYS A 448 2.49 8.83 -3.26
N ILE A 449 2.68 10.06 -2.79
CA ILE A 449 1.58 10.94 -2.34
C ILE A 449 0.63 11.23 -3.50
N ARG A 450 1.17 11.53 -4.69
CA ARG A 450 0.40 11.73 -5.93
C ARG A 450 -0.42 10.50 -6.28
N GLN A 451 0.15 9.29 -6.22
CA GLN A 451 -0.59 8.05 -6.47
C GLN A 451 -1.77 7.89 -5.50
N LEU A 452 -1.57 8.20 -4.22
CA LEU A 452 -2.64 8.18 -3.22
C LEU A 452 -3.75 9.18 -3.58
N LEU A 453 -3.38 10.43 -3.90
CA LEU A 453 -4.32 11.48 -4.30
C LEU A 453 -5.12 11.11 -5.55
N VAL A 454 -4.48 10.51 -6.56
CA VAL A 454 -5.18 10.03 -7.77
C VAL A 454 -6.23 8.98 -7.41
N LYS A 455 -5.88 8.01 -6.53
CA LYS A 455 -6.85 7.01 -6.06
C LYS A 455 -8.03 7.65 -5.34
N VAL A 456 -7.77 8.63 -4.48
CA VAL A 456 -8.84 9.37 -3.76
C VAL A 456 -9.68 10.20 -4.74
N SER A 457 -9.08 10.77 -5.78
CA SER A 457 -9.76 11.61 -6.77
C SER A 457 -10.83 10.87 -7.58
N SER A 458 -10.75 9.54 -7.65
CA SER A 458 -11.78 8.70 -8.28
C SER A 458 -13.14 8.79 -7.58
N THR A 459 -13.15 9.15 -6.30
CA THR A 459 -14.37 9.31 -5.48
C THR A 459 -14.76 10.77 -5.23
N ARG A 460 -13.82 11.71 -5.39
CA ARG A 460 -14.02 13.13 -5.09
C ARG A 460 -13.26 14.01 -6.07
N SER A 461 -13.91 15.04 -6.61
CA SER A 461 -13.28 16.00 -7.51
C SER A 461 -12.45 17.05 -6.75
N PHE A 462 -11.14 17.08 -6.99
CA PHE A 462 -10.21 18.14 -6.56
C PHE A 462 -8.99 18.18 -7.50
N GLY A 463 -8.23 19.28 -7.48
CA GLY A 463 -6.99 19.39 -8.24
C GLY A 463 -5.84 18.66 -7.55
N VAL A 464 -5.40 17.52 -8.11
CA VAL A 464 -4.33 16.69 -7.53
C VAL A 464 -3.05 17.48 -7.27
N ASN A 465 -2.60 18.28 -8.23
CA ASN A 465 -1.38 19.09 -8.08
C ASN A 465 -1.50 20.13 -6.97
N ALA A 466 -2.61 20.87 -6.94
CA ALA A 466 -2.84 21.89 -5.91
C ALA A 466 -2.88 21.28 -4.51
N MET A 467 -3.48 20.10 -4.36
CA MET A 467 -3.52 19.40 -3.08
C MET A 467 -2.15 18.84 -2.67
N LEU A 468 -1.39 18.33 -3.64
CA LEU A 468 -0.02 17.88 -3.41
C LEU A 468 0.87 19.03 -2.94
N ASP A 469 0.81 20.19 -3.60
CA ASP A 469 1.55 21.39 -3.21
C ASP A 469 1.18 21.83 -1.78
N GLN A 470 -0.11 21.76 -1.44
CA GLN A 470 -0.58 22.03 -0.08
C GLN A 470 -0.03 21.05 0.95
N ILE A 471 0.01 19.75 0.64
CA ILE A 471 0.59 18.73 1.53
C ILE A 471 2.07 18.95 1.73
N VAL A 472 2.83 19.15 0.64
CA VAL A 472 4.28 19.40 0.69
C VAL A 472 4.56 20.63 1.55
N PHE A 473 3.82 21.73 1.33
CA PHE A 473 3.93 22.95 2.13
C PHE A 473 3.73 22.67 3.62
N TYR A 474 2.64 22.00 4.01
CA TYR A 474 2.38 21.75 5.42
C TYR A 474 3.35 20.76 6.06
N PHE A 475 3.78 19.73 5.33
CA PHE A 475 4.75 18.78 5.85
C PHE A 475 6.10 19.45 6.07
N GLN A 476 6.52 20.34 5.15
CA GLN A 476 7.72 21.17 5.32
C GLN A 476 7.57 22.15 6.50
N GLN A 477 6.50 22.95 6.54
CA GLN A 477 6.33 23.99 7.57
C GLN A 477 6.18 23.40 8.98
N LEU A 478 5.35 22.36 9.11
CA LEU A 478 5.08 21.71 10.40
C LEU A 478 6.12 20.64 10.74
N GLN A 479 7.07 20.36 9.83
CA GLN A 479 8.07 19.29 9.99
C GLN A 479 7.43 17.93 10.29
N ILE A 480 6.31 17.62 9.62
CA ILE A 480 5.62 16.33 9.76
C ILE A 480 6.40 15.28 8.95
N PRO A 481 6.75 14.12 9.53
CA PRO A 481 7.42 13.06 8.78
C PRO A 481 6.52 12.52 7.67
N VAL A 482 7.11 12.22 6.52
CA VAL A 482 6.38 11.79 5.31
C VAL A 482 6.05 10.29 5.36
N THR A 483 5.30 9.88 6.38
CA THR A 483 4.87 8.49 6.54
C THR A 483 3.53 8.26 5.85
N PRO A 484 3.25 7.04 5.35
CA PRO A 484 1.94 6.67 4.81
C PRO A 484 0.79 6.99 5.77
N LEU A 485 0.97 6.74 7.07
CA LEU A 485 -0.04 7.06 8.08
C LEU A 485 -0.25 8.57 8.21
N ALA A 486 0.82 9.35 8.34
CA ALA A 486 0.75 10.80 8.47
C ALA A 486 0.06 11.43 7.26
N VAL A 487 0.43 11.04 6.04
CA VAL A 487 -0.21 11.50 4.80
C VAL A 487 -1.69 11.15 4.78
N THR A 488 -2.06 9.91 5.13
CA THR A 488 -3.45 9.45 5.11
C THR A 488 -4.31 10.14 6.17
N LEU A 489 -3.79 10.34 7.39
CA LEU A 489 -4.46 11.11 8.44
C LEU A 489 -4.66 12.57 8.02
N PHE A 490 -3.62 13.17 7.45
CA PHE A 490 -3.65 14.55 6.99
C PHE A 490 -4.69 14.76 5.87
N LEU A 491 -4.76 13.83 4.92
CA LEU A 491 -5.84 13.81 3.92
C LEU A 491 -7.22 13.71 4.60
N GLY A 492 -7.38 12.83 5.60
CA GLY A 492 -8.61 12.71 6.38
C GLY A 492 -9.05 14.04 6.99
N VAL A 493 -8.10 14.82 7.54
CA VAL A 493 -8.34 16.16 8.08
C VAL A 493 -8.76 17.15 6.99
N LEU A 494 -8.01 17.25 5.89
CA LEU A 494 -8.31 18.18 4.79
C LEU A 494 -9.69 17.96 4.19
N PHE A 495 -10.15 16.70 4.16
CA PHE A 495 -11.40 16.32 3.53
C PHE A 495 -12.60 16.25 4.50
N ARG A 496 -12.40 16.51 5.80
CA ARG A 496 -13.45 16.49 6.85
C ARG A 496 -14.49 17.58 6.63
N ASP A 497 -14.08 18.76 6.16
CA ASP A 497 -14.95 19.94 6.04
C ASP A 497 -15.25 20.27 4.57
N ARG A 498 -16.41 19.80 4.05
CA ARG A 498 -16.78 19.86 2.62
C ARG A 498 -16.77 21.27 2.00
N GLY A 499 -16.82 22.33 2.83
CA GLY A 499 -16.81 23.73 2.41
C GLY A 499 -15.46 24.45 2.53
N LYS A 500 -14.43 23.87 3.16
CA LYS A 500 -13.13 24.53 3.39
C LYS A 500 -12.02 23.81 2.62
N ARG A 501 -11.99 24.00 1.30
CA ARG A 501 -10.95 23.42 0.43
C ARG A 501 -9.53 23.91 0.75
N ASN A 502 -9.40 25.09 1.37
CA ASN A 502 -8.12 25.68 1.77
C ASN A 502 -8.15 26.00 3.27
N ILE A 503 -7.82 25.02 4.11
CA ILE A 503 -7.50 25.29 5.52
C ILE A 503 -6.17 26.03 5.52
N GLN A 504 -6.19 27.35 5.75
CA GLN A 504 -4.98 28.19 5.83
C GLN A 504 -4.49 28.42 7.27
N ASN A 505 -5.28 28.02 8.26
CA ASN A 505 -4.94 28.19 9.67
C ASN A 505 -4.26 26.90 10.14
N GLU A 506 -2.95 26.97 10.34
CA GLU A 506 -2.11 25.85 10.77
C GLU A 506 -2.53 25.30 12.13
N ALA A 507 -2.90 26.16 13.09
CA ALA A 507 -3.33 25.71 14.41
C ALA A 507 -4.61 24.88 14.34
N TYR A 508 -5.58 25.28 13.50
CA TYR A 508 -6.79 24.49 13.25
C TYR A 508 -6.48 23.15 12.58
N LEU A 509 -5.52 23.12 11.67
CA LEU A 509 -5.09 21.90 10.99
C LEU A 509 -4.44 20.93 11.97
N VAL A 510 -3.52 21.40 12.81
CA VAL A 510 -2.86 20.61 13.87
C VAL A 510 -3.86 20.14 14.92
N GLU A 511 -4.84 20.98 15.29
CA GLU A 511 -5.92 20.60 16.24
C GLU A 511 -6.77 19.45 15.70
N ASN A 512 -7.22 19.51 14.44
CA ASN A 512 -7.99 18.42 13.83
C ASN A 512 -7.14 17.16 13.63
N TYR A 513 -5.85 17.33 13.33
CA TYR A 513 -4.91 16.22 13.26
C TYR A 513 -4.76 15.54 14.63
N LEU A 514 -4.63 16.33 15.71
CA LEU A 514 -4.58 15.83 17.09
C LEU A 514 -5.86 15.09 17.48
N GLU A 515 -7.03 15.66 17.20
CA GLU A 515 -8.33 15.02 17.46
C GLU A 515 -8.44 13.68 16.74
N THR A 516 -8.03 13.64 15.46
CA THR A 516 -8.03 12.40 14.67
C THR A 516 -7.09 11.35 15.29
N VAL A 517 -5.90 11.75 15.72
CA VAL A 517 -4.92 10.86 16.37
C VAL A 517 -5.43 10.35 17.72
N LEU A 518 -6.00 11.24 18.56
CA LEU A 518 -6.46 10.89 19.90
C LEU A 518 -7.79 10.12 19.94
N GLU A 519 -8.70 10.37 19.00
CA GLU A 519 -10.06 9.79 19.03
C GLU A 519 -10.28 8.64 18.03
N LYS A 520 -9.65 8.66 16.85
CA LYS A 520 -9.92 7.68 15.78
C LYS A 520 -8.93 6.54 15.69
N LEU A 521 -7.65 6.77 16.02
CA LEU A 521 -6.66 5.69 16.07
C LEU A 521 -6.92 4.84 17.34
N ASN A 522 -7.57 3.69 17.15
CA ASN A 522 -7.96 2.68 18.14
C ASN A 522 -9.31 2.95 18.89
N PRO A 523 -10.46 2.74 18.22
CA PRO A 523 -11.79 2.91 18.83
C PRO A 523 -12.15 1.84 19.89
N GLY A 524 -11.24 0.91 20.22
CA GLY A 524 -11.43 -0.11 21.24
C GLY A 524 -11.49 0.44 22.68
N ASP A 525 -10.90 1.62 22.92
CA ASP A 525 -10.87 2.28 24.23
C ASP A 525 -12.06 3.24 24.44
N ARG A 526 -13.28 2.76 24.19
CA ARG A 526 -14.53 3.55 24.30
C ARG A 526 -14.90 4.02 25.72
N ARG A 527 -13.98 3.94 26.69
CA ARG A 527 -14.09 4.53 28.04
C ARG A 527 -12.70 4.94 28.54
N SER A 528 -12.10 5.93 27.90
CA SER A 528 -11.02 6.64 28.56
C SER A 528 -11.59 7.53 29.65
N GLU A 529 -10.94 7.57 30.80
CA GLU A 529 -11.31 8.43 31.93
C GLU A 529 -11.12 9.92 31.62
N LEU A 530 -10.28 10.26 30.61
CA LEU A 530 -10.08 11.63 30.14
C LEU A 530 -10.69 11.85 28.76
N ASP A 531 -11.51 12.90 28.64
CA ASP A 531 -12.01 13.40 27.37
C ASP A 531 -10.91 14.10 26.54
N PHE A 532 -11.22 14.47 25.29
CA PHE A 532 -10.26 15.12 24.40
C PHE A 532 -9.70 16.44 24.97
N ARG A 533 -10.55 17.26 25.60
CA ARG A 533 -10.15 18.57 26.14
C ARG A 533 -9.28 18.42 27.39
N GLU A 534 -9.54 17.42 28.21
CA GLU A 534 -8.75 17.11 29.39
C GLU A 534 -7.35 16.62 29.00
N ARG A 535 -7.25 15.73 28.00
CA ARG A 535 -5.97 15.28 27.43
C ARG A 535 -5.17 16.44 26.83
N GLU A 536 -5.83 17.31 26.08
CA GLU A 536 -5.22 18.52 25.52
C GLU A 536 -4.70 19.46 26.62
N SER A 537 -5.49 19.66 27.68
CA SER A 537 -5.12 20.51 28.83
C SER A 537 -3.90 19.96 29.57
N PHE A 538 -3.85 18.64 29.77
CA PHE A 538 -2.72 17.97 30.39
C PHE A 538 -1.42 18.15 29.58
N LEU A 539 -1.47 17.90 28.27
CA LEU A 539 -0.30 18.07 27.40
C LEU A 539 0.13 19.56 27.36
N ALA A 540 -0.81 20.50 27.24
CA ALA A 540 -0.53 21.94 27.34
C ALA A 540 0.16 22.31 28.66
N HIS A 541 -0.26 21.73 29.78
CA HIS A 541 0.40 21.92 31.07
C HIS A 541 1.85 21.40 31.05
N ILE A 542 2.09 20.18 30.57
CA ILE A 542 3.44 19.61 30.48
C ILE A 542 4.36 20.47 29.58
N ALA A 543 3.86 20.92 28.42
CA ALA A 543 4.63 21.80 27.53
C ALA A 543 5.04 23.11 28.22
N PHE A 544 4.12 23.75 28.94
CA PHE A 544 4.42 24.97 29.68
C PHE A 544 5.43 24.73 30.81
N ARG A 545 5.32 23.63 31.55
CA ARG A 545 6.28 23.28 32.61
C ARG A 545 7.68 23.00 32.06
N MET A 546 7.78 22.38 30.89
CA MET A 546 9.06 22.20 30.19
C MET A 546 9.71 23.54 29.84
N LEU A 547 8.91 24.54 29.41
CA LEU A 547 9.36 25.91 29.19
C LEU A 547 9.83 26.58 30.49
N GLU A 548 9.03 26.54 31.56
CA GLU A 548 9.38 27.15 32.86
C GLU A 548 10.72 26.63 33.40
N LYS A 549 10.96 25.33 33.27
CA LYS A 549 12.19 24.67 33.73
C LYS A 549 13.36 24.78 32.73
N ARG A 550 13.11 25.28 31.51
CA ARG A 550 14.05 25.24 30.37
C ARG A 550 14.65 23.85 30.13
N ARG A 551 13.83 22.80 30.29
CA ARG A 551 14.21 21.40 30.12
C ARG A 551 13.14 20.68 29.30
N PHE A 552 13.46 20.34 28.06
CA PHE A 552 12.52 19.76 27.10
C PHE A 552 12.59 18.23 27.00
N GLU A 553 13.52 17.62 27.72
CA GLU A 553 13.67 16.18 27.91
C GLU A 553 13.65 15.89 29.42
N TRP A 554 12.57 15.26 29.88
CA TRP A 554 12.36 14.97 31.30
C TRP A 554 12.65 13.50 31.58
N PRO A 555 13.43 13.14 32.60
CA PRO A 555 13.50 11.75 33.04
C PRO A 555 12.09 11.23 33.36
N ARG A 556 11.83 9.93 33.16
CA ARG A 556 10.48 9.36 33.36
C ARG A 556 9.86 9.72 34.71
N ASN A 557 10.66 9.74 35.78
CA ASN A 557 10.20 10.12 37.13
C ASN A 557 9.83 11.61 37.29
N GLU A 558 10.32 12.49 36.42
CA GLU A 558 9.96 13.92 36.39
C GLU A 558 8.63 14.11 35.65
N PHE A 559 8.39 13.34 34.59
CA PHE A 559 7.08 13.25 33.94
C PHE A 559 6.00 12.72 34.89
N GLU A 560 6.29 11.63 35.62
CA GLU A 560 5.37 11.09 36.63
C GLU A 560 5.06 12.12 37.75
N ARG A 561 6.05 12.92 38.17
CA ARG A 561 5.83 14.01 39.13
C ARG A 561 4.98 15.13 38.54
N GLY A 562 5.26 15.58 37.31
CA GLY A 562 4.44 16.59 36.64
C GLY A 562 2.99 16.14 36.44
N LYS A 563 2.76 14.84 36.24
CA LYS A 563 1.42 14.24 36.26
C LYS A 563 0.74 14.40 37.61
N LEU A 564 1.41 14.04 38.70
CA LEU A 564 0.85 14.17 40.05
C LEU A 564 0.54 15.63 40.38
N ASP A 565 1.48 16.54 40.11
CA ASP A 565 1.33 17.98 40.34
C ASP A 565 0.09 18.56 39.61
N TYR A 566 -0.19 18.11 38.38
CA TYR A 566 -1.32 18.61 37.58
C TYR A 566 -2.67 18.27 38.22
N PHE A 567 -2.88 17.01 38.61
CA PHE A 567 -4.15 16.57 39.20
C PHE A 567 -4.31 17.01 40.66
N ASP A 568 -3.21 17.14 41.41
CA ASP A 568 -3.23 17.71 42.76
C ASP A 568 -3.67 19.19 42.73
N HIS A 569 -3.21 19.97 41.75
CA HIS A 569 -3.66 21.34 41.53
C HIS A 569 -5.15 21.47 41.16
N LEU A 570 -5.76 20.43 40.61
CA LEU A 570 -7.17 20.38 40.26
C LEU A 570 -8.04 19.80 41.39
N ASP A 571 -7.43 19.30 42.48
CA ASP A 571 -8.11 18.53 43.54
C ASP A 571 -8.83 17.28 42.98
N GLU A 572 -8.22 16.61 42.00
CA GLU A 572 -8.77 15.47 41.28
C GLU A 572 -7.93 14.20 41.46
N LYS A 573 -8.56 13.03 41.30
CA LYS A 573 -7.87 11.75 41.32
C LYS A 573 -7.13 11.52 40.00
N VAL A 574 -5.86 11.11 40.07
CA VAL A 574 -5.08 10.73 38.88
C VAL A 574 -5.74 9.54 38.15
N PRO A 575 -5.98 9.65 36.83
CA PRO A 575 -6.50 8.57 36.00
C PRO A 575 -5.57 7.35 35.92
N ASP A 576 -6.10 6.24 35.39
CA ASP A 576 -5.32 5.01 35.17
C ASP A 576 -4.09 5.24 34.26
N VAL A 577 -2.99 4.52 34.54
CA VAL A 577 -1.71 4.63 33.82
C VAL A 577 -1.86 4.42 32.31
N HIS A 578 -2.80 3.57 31.88
CA HIS A 578 -3.01 3.26 30.46
C HIS A 578 -3.46 4.49 29.64
N VAL A 579 -4.10 5.47 30.28
CA VAL A 579 -4.52 6.74 29.62
C VAL A 579 -3.31 7.54 29.17
N PHE A 580 -2.24 7.55 29.96
CA PHE A 580 -1.02 8.30 29.64
C PHE A 580 -0.12 7.54 28.68
N GLU A 581 -0.10 6.20 28.76
CA GLU A 581 0.58 5.34 27.78
C GLU A 581 0.05 5.52 26.35
N ASP A 582 -1.21 5.95 26.21
CA ASP A 582 -1.81 6.27 24.91
C ASP A 582 -1.08 7.42 24.19
N PHE A 583 -0.55 8.41 24.91
CA PHE A 583 0.22 9.51 24.30
C PHE A 583 1.52 9.04 23.66
N PHE A 584 2.14 7.99 24.23
CA PHE A 584 3.34 7.37 23.68
C PHE A 584 3.00 6.46 22.50
N LYS A 585 1.98 5.61 22.65
CA LYS A 585 1.50 4.72 21.57
C LYS A 585 1.05 5.48 20.32
N LYS A 586 0.44 6.65 20.50
CA LYS A 586 -0.02 7.54 19.42
C LYS A 586 1.05 8.48 18.87
N GLY A 587 2.27 8.41 19.41
CA GLY A 587 3.40 9.20 18.91
C GLY A 587 3.28 10.71 19.15
N ILE A 588 2.58 11.12 20.21
CA ILE A 588 2.57 12.52 20.66
C ILE A 588 3.79 12.77 21.54
N LEU A 589 3.98 11.88 22.53
CA LEU A 589 5.17 11.81 23.36
C LEU A 589 6.05 10.64 22.90
N GLN A 590 7.34 10.71 23.22
CA GLN A 590 8.28 9.63 23.03
C GLN A 590 9.11 9.42 24.29
N GLU A 591 9.55 8.18 24.50
CA GLU A 591 10.52 7.83 25.54
C GLU A 591 11.78 7.29 24.88
N VAL A 592 12.91 7.98 25.06
CA VAL A 592 14.22 7.61 24.51
C VAL A 592 15.23 7.68 25.66
N ASP A 593 16.00 6.61 25.86
CA ASP A 593 17.01 6.49 26.92
C ASP A 593 16.49 6.89 28.33
N GLY A 594 15.24 6.53 28.63
CA GLY A 594 14.58 6.82 29.92
C GLY A 594 14.13 8.27 30.12
N THR A 595 14.16 9.08 29.06
CA THR A 595 13.68 10.47 29.03
C THR A 595 12.45 10.62 28.15
N VAL A 596 11.49 11.40 28.61
CA VAL A 596 10.22 11.74 27.97
C VAL A 596 10.32 13.12 27.33
N SER A 597 9.94 13.21 26.06
CA SER A 597 9.85 14.46 25.30
C SER A 597 8.67 14.40 24.33
N TYR A 598 8.31 15.55 23.75
CA TYR A 598 7.41 15.57 22.61
C TYR A 598 8.11 14.94 21.40
N LYS A 599 7.43 14.01 20.71
CA LYS A 599 8.02 13.29 19.55
C LYS A 599 8.41 14.25 18.42
N PHE A 600 7.61 15.29 18.22
CA PHE A 600 7.83 16.30 17.19
C PHE A 600 7.77 17.72 17.77
N LYS A 601 8.61 18.63 17.26
CA LYS A 601 8.67 20.03 17.69
C LYS A 601 7.31 20.73 17.57
N PHE A 602 6.58 20.49 16.49
CA PHE A 602 5.27 21.12 16.29
C PHE A 602 4.25 20.76 17.37
N TRP A 603 4.35 19.56 17.98
CA TRP A 603 3.49 19.20 19.12
C TRP A 603 3.77 20.09 20.32
N PHE A 604 5.04 20.24 20.69
CA PHE A 604 5.43 21.13 21.78
C PHE A 604 4.93 22.56 21.55
N HIS A 605 5.16 23.13 20.36
CA HIS A 605 4.70 24.48 20.04
C HIS A 605 3.17 24.62 20.03
N PHE A 606 2.44 23.60 19.55
CA PHE A 606 0.98 23.59 19.57
C PHE A 606 0.42 23.55 21.00
N PHE A 607 0.95 22.66 21.85
CA PHE A 607 0.52 22.57 23.25
C PHE A 607 0.92 23.81 24.07
N LEU A 608 2.06 24.43 23.75
CA LEU A 608 2.44 25.71 24.32
C LEU A 608 1.48 26.84 23.91
N ALA A 609 1.04 26.87 22.64
CA ALA A 609 -0.02 27.77 22.18
C ALA A 609 -1.34 27.56 22.91
N LYS A 610 -1.74 26.31 23.13
CA LYS A 610 -2.93 25.95 23.92
C LYS A 610 -2.83 26.38 25.38
N ALA A 611 -1.63 26.30 25.97
CA ALA A 611 -1.39 26.81 27.31
C ALA A 611 -1.59 28.34 27.37
N MET A 612 -1.09 29.07 26.37
CA MET A 612 -1.27 30.53 26.26
C MET A 612 -2.72 30.93 25.95
N GLU A 613 -3.46 30.13 25.17
CA GLU A 613 -4.88 30.36 24.87
C GLU A 613 -5.74 30.30 26.13
N LYS A 614 -5.45 29.35 27.03
CA LYS A 614 -6.21 29.16 28.27
C LYS A 614 -5.85 30.17 29.35
N ASP A 615 -4.62 30.65 29.37
CA ASP A 615 -4.08 31.51 30.42
C ASP A 615 -3.16 32.59 29.85
N GLU A 616 -3.68 33.81 29.77
CA GLU A 616 -2.96 34.98 29.23
C GLU A 616 -1.70 35.34 30.04
N SER A 617 -1.60 34.95 31.32
CA SER A 617 -0.38 35.17 32.09
C SER A 617 0.82 34.38 31.54
N ARG A 618 0.55 33.23 30.91
CA ARG A 618 1.57 32.39 30.25
C ARG A 618 2.09 33.02 28.96
N LYS A 619 1.21 33.72 28.22
CA LYS A 619 1.60 34.55 27.06
C LYS A 619 2.56 35.65 27.50
N ALA A 620 2.21 36.37 28.57
CA ALA A 620 3.05 37.42 29.14
C ALA A 620 4.40 36.87 29.63
N PHE A 621 4.41 35.70 30.29
CA PHE A 621 5.63 35.02 30.73
C PHE A 621 6.58 34.70 29.55
N LEU A 622 6.06 34.14 28.46
CA LEU A 622 6.84 33.78 27.28
C LEU A 622 7.41 35.01 26.59
N LEU A 623 6.58 36.04 26.35
CA LEU A 623 7.02 37.30 25.72
C LEU A 623 8.02 38.08 26.57
N GLY A 624 8.08 37.81 27.87
CA GLY A 624 9.08 38.35 28.80
C GLY A 624 10.43 37.64 28.78
N GLN A 625 10.54 36.48 28.11
CA GLN A 625 11.83 35.80 27.97
C GLN A 625 12.72 36.53 26.94
N PRO A 626 14.04 36.60 27.17
CA PRO A 626 14.96 37.23 26.22
C PRO A 626 15.01 36.48 24.88
N ASP A 627 14.81 35.16 24.91
CA ASP A 627 14.85 34.25 23.77
C ASP A 627 13.46 33.85 23.25
N TYR A 628 12.44 34.69 23.45
CA TYR A 628 11.04 34.39 23.08
C TYR A 628 10.84 34.03 21.60
N LEU A 629 11.70 34.53 20.70
CA LEU A 629 11.66 34.24 19.25
C LEU A 629 11.88 32.76 18.93
N ARG A 630 12.54 32.00 19.83
CA ARG A 630 12.64 30.53 19.72
C ARG A 630 11.27 29.84 19.76
N TYR A 631 10.25 30.54 20.24
CA TYR A 631 8.87 30.06 20.30
C TYR A 631 7.94 30.80 19.33
N ALA A 632 8.48 31.42 18.28
CA ALA A 632 7.72 32.11 17.24
C ALA A 632 6.59 31.24 16.68
N THR A 633 6.84 29.96 16.39
CA THR A 633 5.80 29.02 15.93
C THR A 633 4.64 28.87 16.92
N ALA A 634 4.92 28.83 18.23
CA ALA A 634 3.87 28.77 19.24
C ALA A 634 3.05 30.08 19.32
N LEU A 635 3.70 31.23 19.15
CA LEU A 635 3.04 32.53 19.05
C LEU A 635 2.17 32.63 17.79
N GLY A 636 2.65 32.12 16.65
CA GLY A 636 1.89 32.00 15.40
C GLY A 636 0.64 31.12 15.56
N TYR A 637 0.78 29.96 16.22
CA TYR A 637 -0.36 29.10 16.55
C TYR A 637 -1.36 29.78 17.50
N LYS A 638 -0.89 30.48 18.54
CA LYS A 638 -1.75 31.24 19.46
C LYS A 638 -2.60 32.27 18.71
N ALA A 639 -2.01 33.02 17.78
CA ALA A 639 -2.75 33.95 16.93
C ALA A 639 -3.80 33.23 16.04
N GLY A 640 -3.52 32.00 15.62
CA GLY A 640 -4.44 31.16 14.86
C GLY A 640 -5.63 30.64 15.68
N LEU A 641 -5.39 30.29 16.94
CA LEU A 641 -6.40 29.84 17.90
C LEU A 641 -7.26 31.03 18.37
N SER A 642 -6.63 32.10 18.84
CA SER A 642 -7.28 33.35 19.29
C SER A 642 -7.27 34.41 18.20
N ARG A 643 -8.20 34.33 17.24
CA ARG A 643 -8.22 35.16 16.01
C ARG A 643 -8.43 36.67 16.22
N ASN A 644 -8.75 37.08 17.44
CA ASN A 644 -9.05 38.45 17.86
C ASN A 644 -7.95 39.05 18.79
N ASP A 645 -6.76 38.43 18.87
CA ASP A 645 -5.65 38.87 19.72
C ASP A 645 -4.91 40.09 19.13
N ALA A 646 -5.57 41.25 19.15
CA ALA A 646 -5.00 42.52 18.68
C ALA A 646 -3.78 42.96 19.50
N GLU A 647 -3.74 42.59 20.79
CA GLU A 647 -2.63 42.90 21.70
C GLU A 647 -1.35 42.19 21.27
N LEU A 648 -1.42 40.89 20.97
CA LEU A 648 -0.27 40.14 20.48
C LEU A 648 0.23 40.70 19.14
N LEU A 649 -0.67 41.00 18.21
CA LEU A 649 -0.34 41.59 16.91
C LEU A 649 0.43 42.90 17.08
N GLU A 650 -0.08 43.81 17.91
CA GLU A 650 0.54 45.11 18.14
C GLU A 650 1.86 45.02 18.91
N ASN A 651 1.98 44.09 19.87
CA ASN A 651 3.22 43.85 20.59
C ASN A 651 4.35 43.43 19.65
N ILE A 652 4.07 42.46 18.77
CA ILE A 652 5.04 41.98 17.79
C ILE A 652 5.34 43.03 16.72
N ARG A 653 4.33 43.78 16.24
CA ARG A 653 4.55 44.93 15.34
C ARG A 653 5.55 45.92 15.94
N ARG A 654 5.32 46.35 17.19
CA ARG A 654 6.19 47.30 17.88
C ARG A 654 7.62 46.76 18.00
N ARG A 655 7.79 45.51 18.42
CA ARG A 655 9.12 44.88 18.53
C ARG A 655 9.81 44.78 17.17
N SER A 656 9.09 44.42 16.11
CA SER A 656 9.63 44.35 14.74
C SER A 656 10.12 45.71 14.25
N VAL A 657 9.31 46.76 14.42
CA VAL A 657 9.67 48.12 14.03
C VAL A 657 10.85 48.67 14.86
N GLU A 658 10.88 48.40 16.16
CA GLU A 658 11.98 48.82 17.06
C GLU A 658 13.29 48.11 16.69
N ALA A 659 13.27 46.79 16.53
CA ALA A 659 14.44 46.01 16.13
C ALA A 659 14.98 46.44 14.75
N LEU A 660 14.08 46.74 13.81
CA LEU A 660 14.46 47.23 12.48
C LEU A 660 15.13 48.61 12.54
N ARG A 661 14.58 49.52 13.35
CA ARG A 661 15.17 50.86 13.57
C ARG A 661 16.56 50.77 14.20
N GLU A 662 16.78 49.82 15.10
CA GLU A 662 18.08 49.60 15.72
C GLU A 662 19.08 48.98 14.73
N ALA A 663 18.68 47.95 13.98
CA ALA A 663 19.51 47.27 13.00
C ALA A 663 19.96 48.18 11.85
N LEU A 664 19.15 49.18 11.49
CA LEU A 664 19.41 50.12 10.40
C LEU A 664 19.84 51.51 10.88
N ARG A 665 20.20 51.67 12.15
CA ARG A 665 20.53 52.97 12.76
C ARG A 665 21.71 53.67 12.09
N ASP A 666 22.70 52.91 11.64
CA ASP A 666 23.94 53.42 11.01
C ASP A 666 23.92 53.31 9.48
N VAL A 667 22.88 52.70 8.91
CA VAL A 667 22.68 52.66 7.46
C VAL A 667 21.96 53.95 7.06
N ALA A 668 22.70 54.94 6.54
CA ALA A 668 22.12 56.22 6.17
C ALA A 668 20.96 56.03 5.16
N PHE A 669 19.72 56.26 5.62
CA PHE A 669 18.50 56.15 4.81
C PHE A 669 18.57 56.95 3.49
N GLN A 670 19.41 57.99 3.42
CA GLN A 670 19.59 58.87 2.25
C GLN A 670 20.38 58.25 1.09
N ASN A 671 21.10 57.13 1.31
CA ASN A 671 21.83 56.45 0.23
C ASN A 671 21.00 55.35 -0.46
N PHE A 672 19.79 55.05 0.04
CA PHE A 672 18.90 54.08 -0.59
C PHE A 672 18.29 54.60 -1.90
N ASP A 673 17.97 55.90 -1.96
CA ASP A 673 17.39 56.55 -3.14
C ASP A 673 18.40 56.78 -4.28
N GLN A 674 19.70 56.50 -4.05
CA GLN A 674 20.78 56.76 -5.02
C GLN A 674 21.27 55.52 -5.76
N LEU A 675 20.75 54.33 -5.44
CA LEU A 675 21.05 53.12 -6.21
C LEU A 675 20.12 53.06 -7.44
N PRO A 676 20.64 52.94 -8.67
CA PRO A 676 19.82 52.94 -9.89
C PRO A 676 19.10 51.59 -10.05
N VAL A 677 18.00 51.41 -9.32
CA VAL A 677 17.25 50.15 -9.23
C VAL A 677 15.94 50.20 -10.05
N ASP A 678 15.41 51.39 -10.30
CA ASP A 678 14.08 51.62 -10.88
C ASP A 678 13.86 50.98 -12.25
N ALA A 679 14.89 50.99 -13.12
CA ALA A 679 14.82 50.40 -14.45
C ALA A 679 15.04 48.87 -14.45
N ALA A 680 15.81 48.36 -13.49
CA ALA A 680 16.20 46.94 -13.43
C ALA A 680 15.09 46.06 -12.85
N LEU A 681 14.35 46.54 -11.83
CA LEU A 681 13.21 45.80 -11.26
C LEU A 681 12.00 45.75 -12.21
N SER A 682 11.76 46.81 -12.98
CA SER A 682 10.63 46.90 -13.91
C SER A 682 10.75 45.96 -15.12
N GLN A 683 11.96 45.78 -15.67
CA GLN A 683 12.21 44.79 -16.74
C GLN A 683 12.17 43.34 -16.24
N PHE A 684 12.34 43.12 -14.94
CA PHE A 684 12.49 41.79 -14.37
C PHE A 684 11.14 41.10 -14.09
N SER A 685 10.06 41.85 -13.82
CA SER A 685 8.75 41.25 -13.55
C SER A 685 8.15 40.53 -14.78
N GLU A 686 8.35 41.07 -15.98
CA GLU A 686 7.86 40.45 -17.23
C GLU A 686 8.63 39.18 -17.61
N GLN A 687 9.90 39.10 -17.25
CA GLN A 687 10.78 37.96 -17.59
C GLN A 687 10.51 36.75 -16.68
N VAL A 688 10.25 36.98 -15.38
CA VAL A 688 9.93 35.94 -14.39
C VAL A 688 8.59 35.25 -14.70
N GLU A 689 7.57 35.99 -15.12
CA GLU A 689 6.28 35.42 -15.56
C GLU A 689 6.44 34.45 -16.73
N LYS A 690 7.37 34.74 -17.65
CA LYS A 690 7.62 33.94 -18.85
C LYS A 690 8.41 32.67 -18.56
N ASP A 691 9.48 32.79 -17.76
CA ASP A 691 10.36 31.67 -17.42
C ASP A 691 9.70 30.64 -16.48
N ILE A 692 8.74 31.06 -15.65
CA ILE A 692 7.95 30.17 -14.78
C ILE A 692 7.02 29.23 -15.59
N VAL A 693 6.55 29.68 -16.76
CA VAL A 693 5.58 28.94 -17.59
C VAL A 693 6.25 27.98 -18.57
N GLU A 694 7.47 28.27 -19.03
CA GLU A 694 8.09 27.56 -20.17
C GLU A 694 8.91 26.29 -19.83
N LYS A 695 9.16 25.95 -18.55
CA LYS A 695 10.32 25.10 -18.20
C LYS A 695 10.16 23.89 -17.28
N ASN A 696 9.00 23.24 -17.17
CA ASN A 696 8.85 22.16 -16.17
C ASN A 696 8.23 20.86 -16.72
N SER A 697 9.02 19.78 -16.77
CA SER A 697 8.52 18.40 -16.89
C SER A 697 7.97 17.92 -15.52
N ALA A 698 7.04 16.97 -15.50
CA ALA A 698 6.41 16.53 -14.25
C ALA A 698 7.41 15.92 -13.25
N ASP A 699 8.40 15.17 -13.73
CA ASP A 699 9.39 14.48 -12.90
C ASP A 699 10.38 15.46 -12.24
N GLU A 700 10.81 16.51 -12.96
CA GLU A 700 11.66 17.55 -12.39
C GLU A 700 10.94 18.37 -11.32
N VAL A 701 9.62 18.56 -11.47
CA VAL A 701 8.82 19.25 -10.45
C VAL A 701 8.68 18.38 -9.20
N ASP A 702 8.46 17.08 -9.35
CA ASP A 702 8.32 16.17 -8.21
C ASP A 702 9.65 15.99 -7.47
N ALA A 703 10.79 15.94 -8.18
CA ALA A 703 12.12 15.93 -7.55
C ALA A 703 12.40 17.21 -6.73
N ARG A 704 11.97 18.39 -7.24
CA ARG A 704 12.08 19.65 -6.49
C ARG A 704 11.19 19.67 -5.25
N ARG A 705 9.98 19.11 -5.34
CA ARG A 705 9.08 18.96 -4.18
C ARG A 705 9.63 17.99 -3.15
N ASP A 706 10.24 16.90 -3.59
CA ASP A 706 10.89 15.92 -2.71
C ASP A 706 12.01 16.55 -1.90
N ALA A 707 12.76 17.50 -2.46
CA ALA A 707 13.78 18.26 -1.73
C ALA A 707 13.22 19.18 -0.62
N LEU A 708 11.93 19.51 -0.67
CA LEU A 708 11.25 20.33 0.36
C LEU A 708 10.67 19.49 1.50
N LEU A 709 10.47 18.19 1.25
CA LEU A 709 9.88 17.29 2.24
C LEU A 709 10.87 17.01 3.39
N PRO A 710 10.40 16.93 4.64
CA PRO A 710 11.27 16.60 5.77
C PRO A 710 11.90 15.22 5.61
N GLN A 711 13.23 15.13 5.78
CA GLN A 711 13.90 13.83 5.80
C GLN A 711 13.52 13.05 7.06
N SER A 712 13.21 11.76 6.88
CA SER A 712 12.74 10.89 7.96
C SER A 712 13.93 10.23 8.67
N GLY A 713 14.44 10.81 9.76
CA GLY A 713 15.58 10.16 10.43
C GLY A 713 16.19 10.77 11.68
N ALA A 714 15.56 11.69 12.40
CA ALA A 714 16.02 12.00 13.76
C ALA A 714 14.87 12.56 14.61
N PRO A 715 14.79 12.23 15.91
CA PRO A 715 14.00 13.02 16.82
C PRO A 715 14.48 14.47 16.71
N GLN A 716 13.58 15.37 16.36
CA GLN A 716 13.92 16.78 16.27
C GLN A 716 14.12 17.31 17.68
N LYS A 717 15.38 17.31 18.14
CA LYS A 717 15.72 17.86 19.45
C LYS A 717 15.37 19.34 19.47
N ILE A 718 14.70 19.76 20.54
CA ILE A 718 14.54 21.18 20.86
C ILE A 718 15.91 21.63 21.38
N ASP A 719 16.81 21.99 20.48
CA ASP A 719 18.17 22.38 20.83
C ASP A 719 18.16 23.70 21.60
N SER A 720 18.95 23.74 22.68
CA SER A 720 19.13 24.92 23.51
C SER A 720 20.08 25.96 22.89
N ALA A 721 20.74 25.63 21.77
CA ALA A 721 21.93 26.31 21.27
C ALA A 721 21.82 26.90 19.84
N GLU A 722 20.67 26.83 19.15
CA GLU A 722 20.52 27.49 17.84
C GLU A 722 20.61 29.03 18.01
N GLU A 723 21.53 29.65 17.26
CA GLU A 723 21.56 31.09 17.03
C GLU A 723 20.34 31.47 16.19
N CYS A 724 19.44 32.28 16.76
CA CYS A 724 18.29 32.80 16.05
C CYS A 724 18.74 34.09 15.35
N ASP A 725 18.57 34.19 14.04
CA ASP A 725 18.69 35.47 13.35
C ASP A 725 17.46 36.33 13.73
N ASP A 726 17.62 37.12 14.79
CA ASP A 726 16.52 37.72 15.55
C ASP A 726 15.60 38.59 14.68
N LEU A 727 16.13 39.27 13.66
CA LEU A 727 15.34 40.19 12.84
C LEU A 727 14.51 39.44 11.78
N GLY A 728 15.10 38.47 11.08
CA GLY A 728 14.39 37.68 10.08
C GLY A 728 13.21 36.92 10.68
N VAL A 729 13.44 36.22 11.79
CA VAL A 729 12.40 35.44 12.50
C VAL A 729 11.30 36.34 13.06
N LEU A 730 11.64 37.54 13.53
CA LEU A 730 10.65 38.50 14.02
C LEU A 730 9.75 39.04 12.90
N VAL A 731 10.31 39.31 11.71
CA VAL A 731 9.54 39.78 10.55
C VAL A 731 8.62 38.68 10.00
N THR A 732 9.07 37.42 9.97
CA THR A 732 8.21 36.29 9.60
C THR A 732 7.14 36.01 10.64
N LEU A 733 7.47 36.07 11.94
CA LEU A 733 6.50 35.95 13.02
C LEU A 733 5.41 37.03 12.93
N HIS A 734 5.79 38.27 12.63
CA HIS A 734 4.83 39.35 12.40
C HIS A 734 3.92 39.03 11.20
N SER A 735 4.47 38.46 10.13
CA SER A 735 3.71 38.01 8.95
C SER A 735 2.69 36.92 9.32
N ASP A 736 3.12 35.91 10.07
CA ASP A 736 2.29 34.80 10.53
C ASP A 736 1.14 35.27 11.42
N ILE A 737 1.41 36.21 12.34
CA ILE A 737 0.38 36.76 13.21
C ILE A 737 -0.60 37.63 12.41
N ILE A 738 -0.16 38.45 11.44
CA ILE A 738 -1.07 39.20 10.55
C ILE A 738 -2.00 38.26 9.77
N ARG A 739 -1.43 37.16 9.26
CA ARG A 739 -2.16 36.13 8.51
C ARG A 739 -3.21 35.43 9.38
N ASN A 740 -2.88 35.14 10.63
CA ASN A 740 -3.71 34.36 11.54
C ASN A 740 -4.74 35.19 12.32
N THR A 741 -4.43 36.46 12.61
CA THR A 741 -5.32 37.40 13.31
C THR A 741 -6.36 37.98 12.32
N ARG A 742 -7.58 37.42 12.36
CA ARG A 742 -8.65 37.76 11.41
C ARG A 742 -9.61 38.82 11.94
N GLU A 743 -9.92 38.78 13.23
CA GLU A 743 -11.01 39.52 13.86
C GLU A 743 -10.51 40.83 14.46
N VAL A 744 -9.79 41.61 13.63
CA VAL A 744 -9.25 42.93 13.98
C VAL A 744 -9.75 43.99 13.00
N PRO A 745 -9.82 45.26 13.41
CA PRO A 745 -10.25 46.35 12.54
C PRO A 745 -9.43 46.44 11.24
N PRO A 746 -10.05 46.79 10.10
CA PRO A 746 -9.36 46.89 8.82
C PRO A 746 -8.15 47.85 8.83
N ASP A 747 -8.25 48.96 9.55
CA ASP A 747 -7.19 49.97 9.60
C ASP A 747 -5.96 49.45 10.35
N THR A 748 -6.17 48.82 11.52
CA THR A 748 -5.12 48.10 12.26
C THR A 748 -4.43 47.05 11.38
N LYS A 749 -5.20 46.36 10.54
CA LYS A 749 -4.66 45.35 9.62
C LYS A 749 -3.83 45.96 8.49
N VAL A 750 -4.26 47.10 7.96
CA VAL A 750 -3.54 47.88 6.94
C VAL A 750 -2.22 48.41 7.50
N ASP A 751 -2.23 48.98 8.71
CA ASP A 751 -1.01 49.51 9.35
C ASP A 751 0.01 48.40 9.59
N ASN A 752 -0.42 47.25 10.11
CA ASN A 752 0.44 46.10 10.32
C ASN A 752 1.01 45.54 9.01
N LEU A 753 0.20 45.44 7.96
CA LEU A 753 0.65 45.00 6.64
C LEU A 753 1.70 45.95 6.05
N ARG A 754 1.45 47.26 6.13
CA ARG A 754 2.39 48.28 5.64
C ARG A 754 3.73 48.16 6.35
N ASP A 755 3.73 48.15 7.68
CA ASP A 755 4.97 48.06 8.45
C ASP A 755 5.72 46.75 8.21
N ASN A 756 4.99 45.64 8.08
CA ASN A 756 5.59 44.33 7.80
C ASN A 756 6.27 44.30 6.42
N VAL A 757 5.59 44.81 5.38
CA VAL A 757 6.19 44.91 4.04
C VAL A 757 7.39 45.86 4.04
N SER A 758 7.30 47.00 4.74
CA SER A 758 8.46 47.90 4.92
C SER A 758 9.61 47.20 5.65
N SER A 759 9.35 46.31 6.61
CA SER A 759 10.38 45.46 7.24
C SER A 759 11.04 44.51 6.25
N TYR A 760 10.30 43.89 5.32
CA TYR A 760 10.90 43.07 4.25
C TYR A 760 11.71 43.89 3.25
N VAL A 761 11.24 45.07 2.86
CA VAL A 761 11.98 46.00 2.00
C VAL A 761 13.29 46.40 2.68
N ALA A 762 13.24 46.70 3.98
CA ALA A 762 14.38 47.03 4.79
C ALA A 762 15.36 45.85 4.98
N LEU A 763 14.87 44.61 5.13
CA LEU A 763 15.69 43.38 5.12
C LEU A 763 16.41 43.19 3.78
N MET A 764 15.70 43.32 2.65
CA MET A 764 16.29 43.25 1.31
C MET A 764 17.45 44.24 1.18
N TRP A 765 17.20 45.47 1.59
CA TRP A 765 18.17 46.54 1.56
C TRP A 765 19.37 46.30 2.47
N GLY A 766 19.15 45.83 3.70
CA GLY A 766 20.19 45.42 4.63
C GLY A 766 21.06 44.30 4.04
N SER A 767 20.47 43.28 3.42
CA SER A 767 21.21 42.21 2.74
C SER A 767 22.07 42.73 1.57
N LEU A 768 21.54 43.67 0.78
CA LEU A 768 22.28 44.29 -0.32
C LEU A 768 23.47 45.13 0.18
N VAL A 769 23.30 45.87 1.29
CA VAL A 769 24.37 46.66 1.92
C VAL A 769 25.42 45.74 2.52
N ALA A 770 25.04 44.73 3.30
CA ALA A 770 25.95 43.77 3.89
C ALA A 770 26.77 43.03 2.82
N PHE A 771 26.14 42.64 1.70
CA PHE A 771 26.84 42.04 0.57
C PHE A 771 27.83 43.01 -0.07
N LYS A 772 27.43 44.27 -0.27
CA LYS A 772 28.30 45.31 -0.81
C LYS A 772 29.51 45.52 0.10
N GLU A 773 29.29 45.69 1.41
CA GLU A 773 30.35 45.84 2.40
C GLU A 773 31.30 44.65 2.39
N PHE A 774 30.76 43.42 2.41
CA PHE A 774 31.54 42.19 2.32
C PHE A 774 32.43 42.15 1.07
N VAL A 775 31.86 42.44 -0.11
CA VAL A 775 32.62 42.45 -1.37
C VAL A 775 33.67 43.56 -1.39
N THR A 776 33.38 44.72 -0.81
CA THR A 776 34.34 45.84 -0.71
C THR A 776 35.41 45.65 0.36
N ALA A 777 35.17 44.80 1.37
CA ALA A 777 36.09 44.53 2.47
C ALA A 777 37.18 43.51 2.10
N ILE A 778 37.02 42.76 1.01
CA ILE A 778 38.04 41.83 0.52
C ILE A 778 39.12 42.64 -0.23
N PRO A 779 40.39 42.65 0.24
CA PRO A 779 41.48 43.31 -0.49
C PRO A 779 41.62 42.74 -1.90
N GLU A 780 41.83 43.59 -2.91
CA GLU A 780 42.00 43.14 -4.32
C GLU A 780 43.07 42.04 -4.45
N GLU A 781 44.16 42.11 -3.67
CA GLU A 781 45.23 41.10 -3.66
C GLU A 781 44.77 39.72 -3.15
N ASP A 782 43.88 39.69 -2.15
CA ASP A 782 43.39 38.45 -1.55
C ASP A 782 42.27 37.83 -2.40
N ALA A 783 41.41 38.66 -3.01
CA ALA A 783 40.45 38.22 -4.02
C ALA A 783 41.14 37.60 -5.24
N ILE A 784 42.27 38.18 -5.69
CA ILE A 784 43.06 37.65 -6.80
C ILE A 784 43.70 36.31 -6.43
N LYS A 785 44.28 36.17 -5.22
CA LYS A 785 44.85 34.89 -4.74
C LYS A 785 43.80 33.79 -4.58
N LEU A 786 42.60 34.15 -4.12
CA LEU A 786 41.50 33.21 -3.91
C LEU A 786 40.93 32.67 -5.24
N LEU A 787 40.81 33.54 -6.25
CA LEU A 787 40.15 33.23 -7.53
C LEU A 787 41.13 32.83 -8.64
N PHE A 788 42.41 33.20 -8.54
CA PHE A 788 43.42 32.96 -9.57
C PHE A 788 44.74 32.48 -8.95
N ARG A 789 45.31 31.38 -9.47
CA ARG A 789 46.63 30.87 -9.03
C ARG A 789 47.75 31.58 -9.81
N GLY A 790 48.73 32.18 -9.11
CA GLY A 790 49.97 32.75 -9.68
C GLY A 790 50.18 34.25 -9.42
N VAL A 791 51.25 34.84 -9.98
CA VAL A 791 51.58 36.27 -9.84
C VAL A 791 50.51 37.13 -10.55
N PRO A 792 49.95 38.18 -9.91
CA PRO A 792 48.88 39.00 -10.48
C PRO A 792 49.29 39.64 -11.81
N SER A 793 48.48 39.44 -12.86
CA SER A 793 48.61 40.17 -14.14
C SER A 793 47.56 41.27 -14.28
N LYS A 794 47.91 42.38 -14.94
CA LYS A 794 46.96 43.47 -15.30
C LYS A 794 45.66 42.99 -15.99
N LYS A 795 45.72 41.84 -16.67
CA LYS A 795 44.57 41.24 -17.36
C LYS A 795 43.62 40.50 -16.39
N GLN A 796 44.13 39.97 -15.28
CA GLN A 796 43.35 39.35 -14.21
C GLN A 796 42.68 40.41 -13.33
N GLU A 797 43.34 41.55 -13.05
CA GLU A 797 42.73 42.69 -12.35
C GLU A 797 41.51 43.24 -13.09
N VAL A 798 41.61 43.43 -14.41
CA VAL A 798 40.48 43.88 -15.26
C VAL A 798 39.35 42.83 -15.29
N ARG A 799 39.70 41.53 -15.24
CA ARG A 799 38.71 40.45 -15.22
C ARG A 799 38.00 40.34 -13.87
N LEU A 800 38.72 40.56 -12.76
CA LEU A 800 38.17 40.64 -11.42
C LEU A 800 37.22 41.83 -11.29
N LYS A 801 37.60 43.02 -11.78
CA LYS A 801 36.70 44.19 -11.82
C LYS A 801 35.41 43.92 -12.58
N LYS A 802 35.50 43.30 -13.76
CA LYS A 802 34.31 42.87 -14.51
C LYS A 802 33.47 41.80 -13.79
N LEU A 803 34.11 40.91 -13.04
CA LEU A 803 33.42 39.85 -12.29
C LEU A 803 32.72 40.39 -11.05
N VAL A 804 33.34 41.34 -10.35
CA VAL A 804 32.76 42.10 -9.23
C VAL A 804 31.61 42.99 -9.71
N GLU A 805 31.79 43.74 -10.80
CA GLU A 805 30.71 44.50 -11.44
C GLU A 805 29.55 43.59 -11.91
N GLY A 806 29.88 42.41 -12.45
CA GLY A 806 28.90 41.40 -12.85
C GLY A 806 28.17 40.74 -11.67
N SER A 807 28.86 40.46 -10.56
CA SER A 807 28.27 39.86 -9.36
C SER A 807 27.37 40.84 -8.63
N HIS A 808 27.73 42.12 -8.56
CA HIS A 808 26.82 43.16 -8.09
C HIS A 808 25.51 43.14 -8.88
N ARG A 809 25.59 43.12 -10.22
CA ARG A 809 24.41 43.08 -11.08
C ARG A 809 23.52 41.85 -10.85
N LEU A 810 24.13 40.68 -10.65
CA LEU A 810 23.43 39.43 -10.37
C LEU A 810 22.75 39.45 -8.98
N VAL A 811 23.43 40.00 -7.97
CA VAL A 811 22.91 40.09 -6.59
C VAL A 811 21.75 41.08 -6.49
N TYR A 812 21.84 42.23 -7.18
CA TYR A 812 20.72 43.17 -7.31
C TYR A 812 19.51 42.59 -8.04
N GLN A 813 19.68 41.51 -8.81
CA GLN A 813 18.57 40.77 -9.40
C GLN A 813 18.03 39.70 -8.45
N ILE A 814 18.89 38.89 -7.84
CA ILE A 814 18.46 37.71 -7.06
C ILE A 814 17.84 38.11 -5.70
N VAL A 815 18.49 39.00 -4.95
CA VAL A 815 18.09 39.31 -3.56
C VAL A 815 16.65 39.84 -3.46
N PRO A 816 16.21 40.81 -4.30
CA PRO A 816 14.81 41.27 -4.26
C PRO A 816 13.81 40.13 -4.50
N ILE A 817 14.06 39.24 -5.46
CA ILE A 817 13.18 38.11 -5.76
C ILE A 817 13.11 37.16 -4.58
N SER A 818 14.27 36.80 -4.01
CA SER A 818 14.34 35.89 -2.88
C SER A 818 13.55 36.44 -1.70
N VAL A 819 13.67 37.73 -1.40
CA VAL A 819 12.90 38.37 -0.31
C VAL A 819 11.42 38.47 -0.64
N ILE A 820 11.05 38.79 -1.88
CA ILE A 820 9.63 38.82 -2.30
C ILE A 820 8.99 37.44 -2.21
N CYS A 821 9.65 36.39 -2.70
CA CYS A 821 9.18 35.01 -2.58
C CYS A 821 9.05 34.62 -1.11
N TYR A 822 10.08 34.89 -0.30
CA TYR A 822 10.09 34.58 1.13
C TYR A 822 8.98 35.31 1.91
N MET A 823 8.77 36.61 1.64
CA MET A 823 7.64 37.37 2.19
C MET A 823 6.31 36.76 1.79
N THR A 824 6.18 36.39 0.52
CA THR A 824 4.93 35.86 -0.04
C THR A 824 4.58 34.50 0.56
N ASP A 825 5.57 33.66 0.86
CA ASP A 825 5.38 32.35 1.49
C ASP A 825 4.83 32.47 2.93
N HIS A 826 5.25 33.49 3.68
CA HIS A 826 4.81 33.71 5.06
C HIS A 826 3.55 34.56 5.17
N LEU A 827 3.46 35.67 4.42
CA LEU A 827 2.37 36.64 4.50
C LEU A 827 1.19 36.30 3.58
N GLY A 828 1.41 35.48 2.53
CA GLY A 828 0.45 35.22 1.46
C GLY A 828 -0.88 34.62 1.93
N ASN A 829 -1.95 35.42 1.92
CA ASN A 829 -3.32 34.98 2.15
C ASN A 829 -4.33 35.75 1.28
N PRO A 830 -5.16 35.09 0.43
CA PRO A 830 -6.14 35.76 -0.43
C PRO A 830 -7.12 36.68 0.30
N LYS A 831 -7.35 36.46 1.61
CA LYS A 831 -8.19 37.34 2.45
C LYS A 831 -7.57 38.71 2.73
N LEU A 832 -6.27 38.88 2.46
CA LEU A 832 -5.55 40.14 2.61
C LEU A 832 -5.63 41.03 1.35
N SER A 833 -6.08 40.49 0.22
CA SER A 833 -6.16 41.19 -1.09
C SER A 833 -6.78 42.58 -0.98
N ARG A 834 -7.92 42.71 -0.30
CA ARG A 834 -8.59 44.01 -0.09
C ARG A 834 -7.78 44.99 0.75
N SER A 835 -7.07 44.50 1.78
CA SER A 835 -6.21 45.36 2.61
C SER A 835 -4.98 45.82 1.82
N VAL A 836 -4.39 44.94 1.01
CA VAL A 836 -3.27 45.28 0.13
C VAL A 836 -3.70 46.27 -0.96
N ALA A 837 -4.88 46.08 -1.57
CA ALA A 837 -5.42 47.02 -2.56
C ALA A 837 -5.61 48.44 -1.96
N ARG A 838 -6.15 48.54 -0.73
CA ARG A 838 -6.26 49.83 -0.02
C ARG A 838 -4.91 50.51 0.22
N ILE A 839 -3.85 49.74 0.44
CA ILE A 839 -2.49 50.29 0.59
C ILE A 839 -2.00 50.87 -0.74
N LEU A 840 -2.24 50.15 -1.84
CA LEU A 840 -1.85 50.56 -3.19
C LEU A 840 -2.57 51.82 -3.70
N ASP A 841 -3.78 52.10 -3.20
CA ASP A 841 -4.52 53.33 -3.47
C ASP A 841 -3.86 54.58 -2.83
N GLY A 842 -2.92 54.40 -1.90
CA GLY A 842 -2.18 55.48 -1.24
C GLY A 842 -0.88 55.90 -1.93
N GLU A 843 -0.23 56.93 -1.38
CA GLU A 843 1.12 57.34 -1.77
C GLU A 843 2.15 56.37 -1.16
N LEU A 844 2.95 55.73 -2.02
CA LEU A 844 4.01 54.78 -1.66
C LEU A 844 5.23 55.04 -2.54
N GLY A 845 6.43 54.76 -2.02
CA GLY A 845 7.65 54.71 -2.84
C GLY A 845 7.58 53.60 -3.88
N LEU A 846 8.39 53.70 -4.96
CA LEU A 846 8.36 52.74 -6.08
C LEU A 846 8.58 51.29 -5.63
N VAL A 847 9.57 51.05 -4.76
CA VAL A 847 9.95 49.72 -4.28
C VAL A 847 8.88 49.13 -3.35
N GLU A 848 8.34 49.93 -2.42
CA GLU A 848 7.24 49.48 -1.56
C GLU A 848 5.99 49.17 -2.38
N ARG A 849 5.67 50.00 -3.37
CA ARG A 849 4.57 49.76 -4.30
C ARG A 849 4.76 48.46 -5.08
N LEU A 850 5.99 48.14 -5.53
CA LEU A 850 6.31 46.88 -6.20
C LEU A 850 6.07 45.67 -5.28
N PHE A 851 6.52 45.71 -4.02
CA PHE A 851 6.32 44.62 -3.06
C PHE A 851 4.82 44.37 -2.81
N HIS A 852 4.03 45.43 -2.62
CA HIS A 852 2.59 45.31 -2.44
C HIS A 852 1.87 44.83 -3.72
N LEU A 853 2.31 45.24 -4.91
CA LEU A 853 1.76 44.77 -6.19
C LEU A 853 2.02 43.28 -6.41
N LEU A 854 3.25 42.81 -6.15
CA LEU A 854 3.62 41.40 -6.31
C LEU A 854 2.94 40.52 -5.26
N LEU A 855 2.82 41.02 -4.03
CA LEU A 855 1.99 40.38 -3.03
C LEU A 855 0.54 40.27 -3.55
N LEU A 856 -0.09 41.37 -3.98
CA LEU A 856 -1.46 41.35 -4.52
C LEU A 856 -1.61 40.39 -5.69
N PHE A 857 -0.64 40.35 -6.61
CA PHE A 857 -0.61 39.43 -7.74
C PHE A 857 -0.65 37.96 -7.29
N ARG A 858 0.10 37.60 -6.23
CA ARG A 858 0.02 36.25 -5.66
C ARG A 858 -1.33 35.98 -4.99
N LEU A 859 -1.87 36.97 -4.27
CA LEU A 859 -3.11 36.82 -3.49
C LEU A 859 -4.35 36.70 -4.37
N ASP A 860 -4.43 37.53 -5.41
CA ASP A 860 -5.53 37.67 -6.35
C ASP A 860 -4.99 38.21 -7.70
N PRO A 861 -4.59 37.32 -8.62
CA PRO A 861 -4.06 37.72 -9.91
C PRO A 861 -5.04 38.59 -10.70
N SER A 862 -6.35 38.36 -10.57
CA SER A 862 -7.36 39.13 -11.31
C SER A 862 -7.44 40.58 -10.86
N ALA A 863 -7.40 40.82 -9.55
CA ALA A 863 -7.39 42.16 -8.97
C ALA A 863 -6.11 42.95 -9.32
N ALA A 864 -4.96 42.28 -9.46
CA ALA A 864 -3.70 42.92 -9.84
C ALA A 864 -3.72 43.45 -11.29
N PHE A 865 -4.44 42.78 -12.20
CA PHE A 865 -4.54 43.20 -13.61
C PHE A 865 -5.65 44.22 -13.90
N GLU A 866 -6.68 44.32 -13.07
CA GLU A 866 -7.73 45.33 -13.20
C GLU A 866 -7.25 46.75 -12.84
N GLY A 867 -6.19 46.88 -12.04
CA GLY A 867 -5.55 48.14 -11.63
C GLY A 867 -4.68 48.85 -12.69
N ARG A 868 -4.97 48.67 -14.00
CA ARG A 868 -4.20 49.31 -15.08
C ARG A 868 -4.60 50.77 -15.31
N ARG A 869 -3.83 51.70 -14.74
CA ARG A 869 -3.22 52.84 -15.46
C ARG A 869 -1.94 53.25 -14.74
N ILE A 870 -0.82 52.65 -15.14
CA ILE A 870 0.51 53.22 -14.91
C ILE A 870 0.54 54.50 -15.77
N HIS A 871 0.33 55.67 -15.17
CA HIS A 871 0.74 56.92 -15.80
C HIS A 871 2.27 57.04 -15.63
N PRO A 872 2.97 57.49 -16.69
CA PRO A 872 4.43 57.47 -16.76
C PRO A 872 5.11 58.32 -15.69
#